data_AF-F3FJL6-F1
#
_entry.id   AF-F3FJL6-F1
#
_cell.length_a   1.000
_cell.length_b   1.000
_cell.length_c   1.000
_cell.angle_alpha   90.00
_cell.angle_beta   90.00
_cell.angle_gamma   90.00
#
_symmetry.space_group_name_H-M   'P 1'
#
loop_
_entity.id
_entity.type
_entity.pdbx_description
1 polymer ?
#
loop_
_entity_poly.entity_id
_entity_poly.type
_entity_poly.pdbx_seq_one_letter_code
_entity_poly.pdbx_strand_id
1 'polypeptide(L)'
;MAFITGLLLAWLVSAAPDAPSSIASPAVSAAQVPGVREEVNAGTFEQPRLAGEPAFEGAVFSAHAGQSVAFYIAAFDSQPDQLDPALPDTPHSTQFWTYAGQHSGLGPDLKPFDEPTREGALHLAMIEGKSALLSSKISGVPGPQTPYPVTAQSNDFWDFIGLFDKPGTPEAMKTDQDLVWPGVFVYFEQSKTVYLAQHTGRPGVDGWPAPDTEQGAGYWKLAGTRSNIPAALTKPWTDMSVSQGSYYRNPLTPLRSRYYASTFIGFAPLLNAEFPSGPQNNQYWDYRGVHEGSNIDQKAFGENTALEKLHRAKMQGKWVSFAAHFSGPVEQPYPTSPTNTTYWGVRHITQNAGTWWDPRTDLDTDTWVGAIHSTPLGQGKALYRALKSWTAPETGWDYSQTDEFQSLGTSLHAGTVADPKTQQEFTWPGAVHEMLIDHNPVYFVSLAEGFPSEHDWPLPVTPESNEHWSYIPEIKPLGTFEAPRRFDDYSQAGSVYVEDTVPGSRTFYVSNYEGYPANDLDSFSTVGTVDPYWIYAGRHAGTWSDFKPFDDITRGGALHEASIKGQRVALRSLFDGMPSAATPYPSDLASNTHWEFVTVFKHAGTADDFKGRDDATWPGALHLDEDQHLIFAARQQAQPVAGGWAYPVGETSDDQWSYVSSLNGGTAETPRERNDINTPGAIFADQLGLTRQKLFRSRFSGFAQDAGAIYPSGEESNDFYEYAGEHAGTFSDPKPFTDPTWPDAVHVATINGQRAFLKSKMTGKPSSQTPYPEELASTDFWEFMFTSDQAGTYADPKTLSGQTWVGAIHEYSSQAGVSFTSLSSRETRSPTIGLCRLRATLSIGK
;
A
#
# COMPACT_ATOMS: atom_id res chain seq x y z
N MET A 1 -51.82 24.64 13.68
CA MET A 1 -51.97 25.98 13.08
C MET A 1 -51.93 27.01 14.20
N ALA A 2 -50.73 27.35 14.70
CA ALA A 2 -50.56 28.11 15.93
C ALA A 2 -49.15 28.75 16.03
N PHE A 3 -49.14 30.04 16.44
CA PHE A 3 -48.23 30.75 17.38
C PHE A 3 -46.69 30.64 17.21
N ILE A 4 -45.95 31.73 16.96
CA ILE A 4 -45.45 32.83 17.86
C ILE A 4 -44.30 32.40 18.81
N THR A 5 -43.13 33.06 18.62
CA THR A 5 -41.97 33.36 19.51
C THR A 5 -41.29 32.28 20.36
N GLY A 6 -39.94 32.38 20.45
CA GLY A 6 -39.20 32.02 21.67
C GLY A 6 -37.74 31.58 21.49
N LEU A 7 -36.80 32.48 21.80
CA LEU A 7 -35.49 32.12 22.37
C LEU A 7 -35.71 31.54 23.78
N LEU A 8 -35.04 30.45 24.17
CA LEU A 8 -34.29 30.34 25.43
C LEU A 8 -33.59 28.97 25.62
N LEU A 9 -32.40 29.04 26.23
CA LEU A 9 -31.62 27.97 26.83
C LEU A 9 -32.42 27.05 27.77
N ALA A 10 -32.06 25.76 27.82
CA ALA A 10 -32.07 24.98 29.07
C ALA A 10 -31.02 23.86 29.04
N TRP A 11 -30.19 23.85 30.08
CA TRP A 11 -29.22 22.83 30.48
C TRP A 11 -29.90 21.68 31.25
N LEU A 12 -29.27 20.49 31.19
CA LEU A 12 -29.18 19.40 32.18
C LEU A 12 -30.45 18.82 32.87
N VAL A 13 -30.59 17.49 32.84
CA VAL A 13 -30.33 16.54 33.95
C VAL A 13 -31.00 15.19 33.63
N SER A 14 -30.22 14.11 33.59
CA SER A 14 -30.57 12.77 34.11
C SER A 14 -29.29 11.92 34.09
N ALA A 15 -28.54 11.84 35.20
CA ALA A 15 -28.65 10.82 36.25
C ALA A 15 -28.25 9.42 35.77
N ALA A 16 -27.02 9.03 36.13
CA ALA A 16 -26.51 7.66 36.13
C ALA A 16 -27.31 6.76 37.09
N PRO A 17 -27.19 5.43 36.93
CA PRO A 17 -26.47 4.69 37.96
C PRO A 17 -25.52 3.60 37.45
N ASP A 18 -24.48 3.41 38.25
CA ASP A 18 -23.72 2.19 38.56
C ASP A 18 -22.81 1.52 37.53
N ALA A 19 -21.50 1.62 37.82
CA ALA A 19 -20.44 0.71 37.41
C ALA A 19 -20.61 -0.67 38.06
N PRO A 20 -19.97 -1.72 37.51
CA PRO A 20 -18.68 -2.09 38.09
C PRO A 20 -17.58 -2.40 37.06
N SER A 21 -16.37 -2.28 37.58
CA SER A 21 -15.03 -2.53 37.01
C SER A 21 -14.84 -3.79 36.16
N SER A 22 -14.25 -3.61 34.97
CA SER A 22 -13.34 -4.58 34.32
C SER A 22 -12.22 -3.83 33.58
N ILE A 23 -10.98 -4.12 33.95
CA ILE A 23 -9.75 -3.62 33.34
C ILE A 23 -9.63 -4.24 31.94
N ALA A 24 -9.50 -3.41 30.91
CA ALA A 24 -9.10 -3.82 29.56
C ALA A 24 -8.05 -2.83 29.03
N SER A 25 -6.89 -3.38 28.65
CA SER A 25 -5.69 -2.70 28.16
C SER A 25 -5.89 -1.96 26.83
N PRO A 26 -5.20 -0.85 26.57
CA PRO A 26 -4.91 -0.40 25.22
C PRO A 26 -3.64 -1.10 24.70
N ALA A 27 -3.73 -1.66 23.49
CA ALA A 27 -2.63 -2.27 22.76
C ALA A 27 -1.60 -1.21 22.35
N VAL A 28 -0.33 -1.46 22.65
CA VAL A 28 0.82 -0.63 22.26
C VAL A 28 1.60 -1.37 21.18
N SER A 29 1.80 -0.68 20.06
CA SER A 29 2.53 -1.13 18.87
C SER A 29 4.03 -1.25 19.17
N ALA A 30 4.63 -2.40 18.90
CA ALA A 30 6.07 -2.59 18.97
C ALA A 30 6.69 -2.28 17.60
N ALA A 31 7.56 -1.27 17.54
CA ALA A 31 8.47 -1.03 16.43
C ALA A 31 9.90 -1.23 16.93
N GLN A 32 10.67 -2.09 16.24
CA GLN A 32 12.12 -2.21 16.40
C GLN A 32 12.82 -1.34 15.35
N VAL A 33 13.89 -0.68 15.77
CA VAL A 33 14.88 0.10 14.97
C VAL A 33 16.24 -0.48 15.38
N PRO A 34 17.19 -0.82 14.47
CA PRO A 34 18.19 0.13 13.93
C PRO A 34 18.78 -0.22 12.53
N GLY A 35 19.55 0.62 11.81
CA GLY A 35 20.07 1.97 12.08
C GLY A 35 20.88 2.54 10.88
N VAL A 36 21.03 3.87 10.83
CA VAL A 36 21.90 4.61 9.88
C VAL A 36 22.87 5.46 10.70
N ARG A 37 24.15 5.51 10.29
CA ARG A 37 25.20 6.32 10.92
C ARG A 37 25.07 7.79 10.49
N GLU A 38 24.29 8.55 11.25
CA GLU A 38 24.46 10.01 11.37
C GLU A 38 25.52 10.34 12.44
N GLU A 39 26.13 11.52 12.36
CA GLU A 39 26.97 12.05 13.44
C GLU A 39 26.08 12.26 14.68
N VAL A 40 26.23 11.36 15.66
CA VAL A 40 25.38 11.25 16.84
C VAL A 40 25.64 12.49 17.74
N ASN A 41 24.77 13.52 17.70
CA ASN A 41 24.79 14.72 18.55
C ASN A 41 25.38 14.47 19.97
N ALA A 42 26.42 15.19 20.41
CA ALA A 42 27.06 14.91 21.70
C ALA A 42 26.17 15.17 22.95
N GLY A 43 24.94 15.68 22.79
CA GLY A 43 23.97 15.78 23.88
C GLY A 43 24.51 16.67 25.00
N THR A 44 24.73 17.94 24.71
CA THR A 44 25.23 18.92 25.69
C THR A 44 24.10 19.85 26.13
N PHE A 45 24.34 20.73 27.10
CA PHE A 45 23.34 21.73 27.47
C PHE A 45 23.14 22.79 26.37
N GLU A 46 24.13 22.98 25.49
CA GLU A 46 24.06 23.82 24.29
C GLU A 46 23.31 23.14 23.13
N GLN A 47 23.35 21.80 23.07
CA GLN A 47 22.70 20.97 22.05
C GLN A 47 22.09 19.70 22.70
N PRO A 48 21.01 19.86 23.47
CA PRO A 48 20.40 18.73 24.18
C PRO A 48 19.72 17.77 23.20
N ARG A 49 19.68 16.48 23.57
CA ARG A 49 18.97 15.42 22.86
C ARG A 49 17.49 15.39 23.20
N LEU A 50 16.67 14.77 22.34
CA LEU A 50 15.24 14.58 22.57
C LEU A 50 14.88 13.15 22.99
N ALA A 51 13.71 12.99 23.61
CA ALA A 51 13.17 11.69 23.97
C ALA A 51 13.04 10.78 22.72
N GLY A 52 13.65 9.59 22.77
CA GLY A 52 13.68 8.63 21.67
C GLY A 52 14.94 8.67 20.80
N GLU A 53 15.82 9.66 21.00
CA GLU A 53 17.18 9.62 20.43
C GLU A 53 18.09 8.73 21.29
N PRO A 54 19.10 8.06 20.70
CA PRO A 54 20.05 7.24 21.46
C PRO A 54 20.75 8.03 22.57
N ALA A 55 20.77 7.49 23.79
CA ALA A 55 21.51 7.99 24.94
C ALA A 55 22.92 7.38 25.02
N PHE A 56 23.83 8.17 25.59
CA PHE A 56 25.11 7.70 26.14
C PHE A 56 25.30 8.31 27.53
N GLU A 57 26.08 7.66 28.38
CA GLU A 57 26.30 8.13 29.74
C GLU A 57 26.86 9.57 29.72
N GLY A 58 26.18 10.48 30.43
CA GLY A 58 26.49 11.91 30.45
C GLY A 58 25.78 12.75 29.39
N ALA A 59 25.07 12.15 28.44
CA ALA A 59 24.27 12.88 27.46
C ALA A 59 23.13 13.65 28.13
N VAL A 60 22.98 14.92 27.75
CA VAL A 60 21.91 15.81 28.17
C VAL A 60 20.72 15.66 27.24
N PHE A 61 19.55 15.44 27.82
CA PHE A 61 18.27 15.38 27.15
C PHE A 61 17.36 16.50 27.63
N SER A 62 16.59 17.09 26.73
CA SER A 62 15.48 17.98 27.04
C SER A 62 14.16 17.27 26.80
N ALA A 63 13.26 17.30 27.78
CA ALA A 63 11.91 16.73 27.65
C ALA A 63 10.86 17.61 28.31
N HIS A 64 9.62 17.45 27.86
CA HIS A 64 8.48 18.12 28.46
C HIS A 64 8.03 17.37 29.72
N ALA A 65 8.12 18.03 30.88
CA ALA A 65 7.59 17.55 32.15
C ALA A 65 6.43 18.48 32.56
N GLY A 66 5.19 18.10 32.21
CA GLY A 66 4.01 18.93 32.39
C GLY A 66 3.95 20.11 31.41
N GLN A 67 3.90 21.35 31.92
CA GLN A 67 3.88 22.59 31.10
C GLN A 67 5.26 23.23 30.91
N SER A 68 6.32 22.58 31.39
CA SER A 68 7.69 23.11 31.41
C SER A 68 8.69 22.13 30.79
N VAL A 69 9.72 22.66 30.14
CA VAL A 69 10.88 21.86 29.67
C VAL A 69 11.76 21.52 30.88
N ALA A 70 12.30 20.31 30.90
CA ALA A 70 13.21 19.81 31.91
C ALA A 70 14.43 19.16 31.24
N PHE A 71 15.61 19.39 31.82
CA PHE A 71 16.85 18.78 31.41
C PHE A 71 17.18 17.57 32.27
N TYR A 72 17.59 16.49 31.62
CA TYR A 72 18.01 15.25 32.26
C TYR A 72 19.36 14.81 31.72
N ILE A 73 20.19 14.25 32.58
CA ILE A 73 21.47 13.66 32.18
C ILE A 73 21.32 12.14 32.24
N ALA A 74 21.62 11.47 31.13
CA ALA A 74 21.58 10.02 31.04
C ALA A 74 22.69 9.40 31.91
N ALA A 75 22.34 8.37 32.67
CA ALA A 75 23.26 7.54 33.45
C ALA A 75 23.47 6.16 32.80
N PHE A 76 23.24 6.04 31.49
CA PHE A 76 23.30 4.79 30.74
C PHE A 76 23.61 5.03 29.26
N ASP A 77 24.03 3.97 28.56
CA ASP A 77 24.17 3.94 27.10
C ASP A 77 23.07 3.10 26.44
N SER A 78 22.45 3.63 25.39
CA SER A 78 21.43 2.92 24.60
C SER A 78 21.97 1.66 23.97
N GLN A 79 21.12 0.63 23.90
CA GLN A 79 21.44 -0.65 23.29
C GLN A 79 20.56 -0.90 22.06
N PRO A 80 21.09 -1.41 20.94
CA PRO A 80 20.37 -1.53 19.66
C PRO A 80 19.03 -2.29 19.71
N ASP A 81 18.89 -3.24 20.64
CA ASP A 81 17.71 -4.11 20.74
C ASP A 81 16.93 -3.94 22.05
N GLN A 82 17.23 -2.89 22.81
CA GLN A 82 16.56 -2.60 24.09
C GLN A 82 15.99 -1.19 24.07
N LEU A 83 14.71 -1.07 24.42
CA LEU A 83 14.10 0.24 24.62
C LEU A 83 14.79 0.96 25.78
N ASP A 84 15.14 2.22 25.53
CA ASP A 84 15.71 3.09 26.56
C ASP A 84 14.71 3.33 27.70
N PRO A 85 15.18 3.49 28.94
CA PRO A 85 14.35 3.91 30.05
C PRO A 85 13.59 5.20 29.71
N ALA A 86 12.27 5.20 29.89
CA ALA A 86 11.46 6.38 29.67
C ALA A 86 11.89 7.55 30.58
N LEU A 87 11.85 8.77 30.04
CA LEU A 87 12.08 9.98 30.83
C LEU A 87 10.97 10.17 31.87
N PRO A 88 11.27 10.68 33.08
CA PRO A 88 10.27 10.82 34.12
C PRO A 88 9.20 11.87 33.79
N ASP A 89 7.92 11.52 33.94
CA ASP A 89 6.78 12.43 33.66
C ASP A 89 6.71 13.64 34.61
N THR A 90 7.44 13.61 35.72
CA THR A 90 7.54 14.70 36.70
C THR A 90 9.00 15.01 37.01
N PRO A 91 9.36 16.26 37.34
CA PRO A 91 10.75 16.64 37.61
C PRO A 91 11.33 15.95 38.87
N HIS A 92 12.06 14.85 38.67
CA HIS A 92 12.83 14.16 39.70
C HIS A 92 13.93 13.29 39.08
N SER A 93 14.99 13.02 39.84
CA SER A 93 16.03 12.07 39.43
C SER A 93 15.56 10.63 39.63
N THR A 94 15.99 9.75 38.74
CA THR A 94 15.82 8.30 38.83
C THR A 94 17.20 7.62 38.79
N GLN A 95 17.23 6.30 38.80
CA GLN A 95 18.47 5.54 38.62
C GLN A 95 19.07 5.67 37.20
N PHE A 96 18.28 6.07 36.20
CA PHE A 96 18.71 6.18 34.79
C PHE A 96 18.83 7.64 34.31
N TRP A 97 18.10 8.55 34.94
CA TRP A 97 18.00 9.95 34.53
C TRP A 97 18.27 10.86 35.72
N THR A 98 19.34 11.65 35.66
CA THR A 98 19.62 12.67 36.68
C THR A 98 18.92 13.97 36.29
N TYR A 99 17.98 14.45 37.11
CA TYR A 99 17.31 15.72 36.87
C TYR A 99 18.28 16.88 37.05
N ALA A 100 18.43 17.69 36.01
CA ALA A 100 19.39 18.78 35.93
C ALA A 100 18.74 20.18 35.98
N GLY A 101 17.45 20.28 36.28
CA GLY A 101 16.69 21.54 36.32
C GLY A 101 15.86 21.80 35.06
N GLN A 102 15.10 22.89 35.05
CA GLN A 102 14.31 23.34 33.90
C GLN A 102 15.10 24.30 33.01
N HIS A 103 16.14 24.93 33.56
CA HIS A 103 17.01 25.85 32.85
C HIS A 103 18.40 25.23 32.68
N SER A 104 19.01 25.38 31.51
CA SER A 104 20.32 24.82 31.16
C SER A 104 21.48 25.46 31.94
N GLY A 105 21.29 26.71 32.39
CA GLY A 105 22.33 27.53 33.01
C GLY A 105 23.39 27.99 32.01
N LEU A 106 23.05 28.08 30.73
CA LEU A 106 23.93 28.52 29.64
C LEU A 106 23.29 29.62 28.83
N GLY A 107 24.13 30.51 28.27
CA GLY A 107 23.65 31.59 27.41
C GLY A 107 22.47 32.33 28.05
N PRO A 108 21.36 32.53 27.35
CA PRO A 108 20.24 33.28 27.87
C PRO A 108 19.34 32.52 28.86
N ASP A 109 19.53 31.22 29.04
CA ASP A 109 18.65 30.33 29.82
C ASP A 109 19.22 30.10 31.24
N LEU A 110 19.09 31.14 32.05
CA LEU A 110 19.70 31.25 33.38
C LEU A 110 18.92 30.47 34.45
N LYS A 111 19.64 29.80 35.35
CA LYS A 111 19.05 29.02 36.42
C LYS A 111 18.49 29.87 37.57
N PRO A 112 17.29 29.57 38.09
CA PRO A 112 16.81 30.12 39.36
C PRO A 112 17.47 29.41 40.56
N PHE A 113 17.22 29.92 41.77
CA PHE A 113 17.87 29.45 43.00
C PHE A 113 17.42 28.04 43.43
N ASP A 114 16.22 27.65 43.04
CA ASP A 114 15.58 26.39 43.44
C ASP A 114 15.91 25.21 42.51
N GLU A 115 16.79 25.41 41.53
CA GLU A 115 17.17 24.37 40.59
C GLU A 115 18.54 23.74 40.83
N PRO A 116 18.69 22.42 40.58
CA PRO A 116 20.00 21.78 40.53
C PRO A 116 20.96 22.57 39.64
N THR A 117 22.17 22.81 40.13
CA THR A 117 23.23 23.50 39.40
C THR A 117 24.48 22.62 39.26
N ARG A 118 25.39 23.04 38.40
CA ARG A 118 26.73 22.48 38.22
C ARG A 118 27.72 23.63 38.27
N GLU A 119 28.98 23.37 38.60
CA GLU A 119 30.02 24.41 38.59
C GLU A 119 30.08 25.11 37.22
N GLY A 120 30.15 26.45 37.24
CA GLY A 120 30.17 27.27 36.02
C GLY A 120 28.80 27.56 35.39
N ALA A 121 27.70 26.99 35.91
CA ALA A 121 26.36 27.31 35.42
C ALA A 121 25.96 28.74 35.81
N LEU A 122 25.27 29.41 34.88
CA LEU A 122 24.83 30.77 35.04
C LEU A 122 23.45 30.85 35.69
N HIS A 123 23.32 31.76 36.64
CA HIS A 123 22.12 31.93 37.46
C HIS A 123 21.59 33.35 37.37
N LEU A 124 20.26 33.45 37.40
CA LEU A 124 19.53 34.70 37.56
C LEU A 124 19.30 34.94 39.04
N ALA A 125 19.79 36.08 39.52
CA ALA A 125 19.52 36.58 40.87
C ALA A 125 18.93 37.99 40.83
N MET A 126 18.27 38.38 41.91
CA MET A 126 17.85 39.75 42.14
C MET A 126 18.76 40.36 43.21
N ILE A 127 19.62 41.29 42.81
CA ILE A 127 20.53 42.00 43.71
C ILE A 127 20.22 43.48 43.60
N GLU A 128 19.95 44.12 44.75
CA GLU A 128 19.60 45.54 44.82
C GLU A 128 18.43 45.95 43.92
N GLY A 129 17.47 45.04 43.71
CA GLY A 129 16.29 45.28 42.88
C GLY A 129 16.54 45.22 41.37
N LYS A 130 17.71 44.76 40.94
CA LYS A 130 18.08 44.57 39.53
C LYS A 130 18.44 43.11 39.24
N SER A 131 18.23 42.69 37.99
CA SER A 131 18.65 41.36 37.54
C SER A 131 20.17 41.27 37.52
N ALA A 132 20.69 40.24 38.15
CA ALA A 132 22.11 39.97 38.33
C ALA A 132 22.46 38.62 37.74
N LEU A 133 23.60 38.56 37.06
CA LEU A 133 24.20 37.35 36.54
C LEU A 133 25.21 36.82 37.53
N LEU A 134 25.03 35.56 37.94
CA LEU A 134 25.96 34.84 38.79
C LEU A 134 26.48 33.60 38.06
N SER A 135 27.68 33.15 38.41
CA SER A 135 28.17 31.80 38.06
C SER A 135 28.30 30.97 39.33
N SER A 136 27.83 29.72 39.30
CA SER A 136 27.96 28.77 40.42
C SER A 136 29.40 28.28 40.60
N LYS A 137 29.80 28.08 41.85
CA LYS A 137 31.02 27.33 42.27
C LYS A 137 30.68 25.97 42.88
N ILE A 138 29.41 25.59 42.84
CA ILE A 138 28.85 24.43 43.50
C ILE A 138 28.16 23.53 42.49
N SER A 139 27.99 22.25 42.84
CA SER A 139 27.14 21.31 42.12
C SER A 139 26.06 20.75 43.05
N GLY A 140 24.86 20.50 42.53
CA GLY A 140 23.69 20.09 43.29
C GLY A 140 22.66 21.21 43.48
N VAL A 141 21.64 20.99 44.33
CA VAL A 141 20.55 21.96 44.55
C VAL A 141 21.02 23.08 45.50
N PRO A 142 20.96 24.37 45.10
CA PRO A 142 21.25 25.47 45.99
C PRO A 142 20.29 25.50 47.18
N GLY A 143 20.74 26.05 48.30
CA GLY A 143 19.91 26.11 49.49
C GLY A 143 20.45 27.05 50.56
N PRO A 144 19.87 27.01 51.78
CA PRO A 144 20.25 27.90 52.87
C PRO A 144 21.74 27.85 53.25
N GLN A 145 22.42 26.74 52.93
CA GLN A 145 23.86 26.56 53.17
C GLN A 145 24.76 27.13 52.06
N THR A 146 24.19 27.45 50.89
CA THR A 146 24.87 28.00 49.72
C THR A 146 24.14 29.21 49.13
N PRO A 147 23.82 30.24 49.93
CA PRO A 147 22.94 31.34 49.52
C PRO A 147 23.57 32.21 48.42
N TYR A 148 22.72 32.76 47.54
CA TYR A 148 23.15 33.81 46.62
C TYR A 148 23.72 35.03 47.36
N PRO A 149 24.67 35.77 46.77
CA PRO A 149 25.10 37.07 47.28
C PRO A 149 23.93 38.06 47.33
N VAL A 150 23.91 38.88 48.37
CA VAL A 150 22.91 39.95 48.58
C VAL A 150 23.42 41.33 48.18
N THR A 151 24.71 41.44 47.81
CA THR A 151 25.36 42.65 47.29
C THR A 151 26.08 42.30 45.98
N ALA A 152 26.51 43.30 45.22
CA ALA A 152 27.23 43.15 43.96
C ALA A 152 28.69 42.65 44.15
N GLN A 153 28.87 41.56 44.89
CA GLN A 153 30.16 40.93 45.21
C GLN A 153 30.03 39.40 45.21
N SER A 154 31.07 38.70 44.77
CA SER A 154 31.15 37.23 44.84
C SER A 154 31.21 36.73 46.29
N ASN A 155 30.84 35.48 46.51
CA ASN A 155 31.06 34.76 47.76
C ASN A 155 31.72 33.39 47.51
N ASP A 156 31.79 32.56 48.55
CA ASP A 156 32.43 31.24 48.49
C ASP A 156 31.72 30.25 47.54
N PHE A 157 30.46 30.51 47.18
CA PHE A 157 29.62 29.61 46.40
C PHE A 157 29.22 30.16 45.02
N TRP A 158 29.33 31.47 44.83
CA TRP A 158 28.84 32.18 43.65
C TRP A 158 29.80 33.30 43.25
N ASP A 159 30.10 33.38 41.96
CA ASP A 159 30.77 34.53 41.36
C ASP A 159 29.75 35.55 40.86
N PHE A 160 29.85 36.79 41.35
CA PHE A 160 29.06 37.91 40.84
C PHE A 160 29.69 38.44 39.56
N ILE A 161 28.95 38.39 38.46
CA ILE A 161 29.44 38.84 37.14
C ILE A 161 28.98 40.26 36.85
N GLY A 162 27.69 40.57 37.08
CA GLY A 162 27.18 41.91 36.85
C GLY A 162 25.67 42.02 36.77
N LEU A 163 25.19 43.25 36.66
CA LEU A 163 23.77 43.57 36.48
C LEU A 163 23.42 43.72 35.00
N PHE A 164 22.20 43.35 34.62
CA PHE A 164 21.71 43.44 33.25
C PHE A 164 20.21 43.71 33.17
N ASP A 165 19.76 44.30 32.06
CA ASP A 165 18.34 44.61 31.82
C ASP A 165 17.67 43.65 30.83
N LYS A 166 18.45 42.98 29.98
CA LYS A 166 17.97 41.98 29.00
C LYS A 166 18.64 40.62 29.25
N PRO A 167 17.91 39.50 29.16
CA PRO A 167 18.50 38.17 29.31
C PRO A 167 19.35 37.75 28.10
N GLY A 168 19.17 38.40 26.93
CA GLY A 168 19.92 38.05 25.72
C GLY A 168 19.39 36.82 25.00
N THR A 169 18.09 36.51 25.17
CA THR A 169 17.37 35.48 24.41
C THR A 169 17.17 35.92 22.96
N PRO A 170 16.77 35.00 22.05
CA PRO A 170 16.30 35.36 20.72
C PRO A 170 15.24 36.48 20.66
N GLU A 171 14.31 36.53 21.61
CA GLU A 171 13.22 37.52 21.67
C GLU A 171 13.70 38.85 22.27
N ALA A 172 14.67 38.79 23.19
CA ALA A 172 15.20 39.93 23.94
C ALA A 172 16.72 40.05 23.76
N MET A 173 17.14 40.13 22.50
CA MET A 173 18.55 40.20 22.10
C MET A 173 19.25 41.41 22.73
N LYS A 174 20.52 41.19 23.08
CA LYS A 174 21.43 42.22 23.55
C LYS A 174 22.02 43.01 22.38
N THR A 175 22.55 44.19 22.70
CA THR A 175 23.35 45.02 21.82
C THR A 175 24.81 44.97 22.25
N ASP A 176 25.70 45.53 21.45
CA ASP A 176 27.12 45.66 21.79
C ASP A 176 27.39 46.53 23.04
N GLN A 177 26.40 47.30 23.52
CA GLN A 177 26.50 48.11 24.74
C GLN A 177 26.11 47.37 26.02
N ASP A 178 25.44 46.23 25.89
CA ASP A 178 24.93 45.48 27.03
C ASP A 178 26.03 44.62 27.68
N LEU A 179 25.84 44.23 28.95
CA LEU A 179 26.62 43.13 29.54
C LEU A 179 26.24 41.84 28.80
N VAL A 180 27.18 41.23 28.10
CA VAL A 180 27.04 39.96 27.39
C VAL A 180 27.84 38.86 28.09
N TRP A 181 27.47 37.61 27.83
CA TRP A 181 28.15 36.42 28.32
C TRP A 181 28.01 35.29 27.29
N PRO A 182 28.85 34.23 27.35
CA PRO A 182 28.88 33.20 26.33
C PRO A 182 27.48 32.64 26.05
N GLY A 183 27.10 32.62 24.78
CA GLY A 183 25.83 32.07 24.30
C GLY A 183 24.65 33.04 24.23
N VAL A 184 24.76 34.30 24.69
CA VAL A 184 23.68 35.28 24.47
C VAL A 184 23.68 35.80 23.03
N PHE A 185 22.48 36.07 22.52
CA PHE A 185 22.28 36.65 21.20
C PHE A 185 22.54 38.15 21.25
N VAL A 186 23.51 38.59 20.46
CA VAL A 186 23.90 39.99 20.29
C VAL A 186 23.59 40.41 18.86
N TYR A 187 22.72 41.40 18.73
CA TYR A 187 22.29 41.90 17.43
C TYR A 187 23.06 43.16 17.03
N PHE A 188 23.69 43.09 15.87
CA PHE A 188 24.45 44.19 15.29
C PHE A 188 23.60 44.90 14.24
N GLU A 189 23.10 46.08 14.60
CA GLU A 189 22.14 46.84 13.77
C GLU A 189 22.73 47.27 12.42
N GLN A 190 24.04 47.49 12.34
CA GLN A 190 24.74 47.92 11.12
C GLN A 190 24.81 46.83 10.05
N SER A 191 25.04 45.58 10.46
CA SER A 191 25.17 44.43 9.55
C SER A 191 23.89 43.60 9.43
N LYS A 192 22.87 43.87 10.27
CA LYS A 192 21.64 43.07 10.40
C LYS A 192 21.91 41.61 10.75
N THR A 193 23.04 41.38 11.41
CA THR A 193 23.56 40.06 11.77
C THR A 193 23.44 39.84 13.26
N VAL A 194 23.18 38.60 13.65
CA VAL A 194 23.12 38.14 15.02
C VAL A 194 24.32 37.26 15.29
N TYR A 195 25.01 37.52 16.40
CA TYR A 195 26.15 36.75 16.85
C TYR A 195 25.88 36.21 18.26
N LEU A 196 26.43 35.03 18.55
CA LEU A 196 26.57 34.54 19.90
C LEU A 196 27.87 35.10 20.46
N ALA A 197 27.80 35.78 21.61
CA ALA A 197 29.00 36.12 22.35
C ALA A 197 29.72 34.83 22.78
N GLN A 198 31.05 34.84 22.71
CA GLN A 198 31.91 33.74 23.17
C GLN A 198 32.63 34.07 24.50
N HIS A 199 32.52 35.33 24.93
CA HIS A 199 33.14 35.82 26.15
C HIS A 199 32.11 36.55 27.02
N THR A 200 32.52 36.88 28.25
CA THR A 200 31.76 37.70 29.19
C THR A 200 32.37 39.09 29.25
N GLY A 201 31.54 40.13 29.12
CA GLY A 201 31.98 41.52 29.16
C GLY A 201 30.96 42.48 28.56
N ARG A 202 31.34 43.73 28.37
CA ARG A 202 30.56 44.77 27.70
C ARG A 202 31.25 45.12 26.38
N PRO A 203 30.84 44.55 25.23
CA PRO A 203 31.64 44.56 24.01
C PRO A 203 32.10 45.95 23.55
N GLY A 204 31.20 46.93 23.55
CA GLY A 204 31.48 48.31 23.16
C GLY A 204 32.29 49.09 24.18
N VAL A 205 32.23 48.73 25.47
CA VAL A 205 32.99 49.40 26.55
C VAL A 205 34.39 48.80 26.68
N ASP A 206 34.49 47.48 26.55
CA ASP A 206 35.73 46.71 26.70
C ASP A 206 36.54 46.65 25.39
N GLY A 207 36.05 47.28 24.31
CA GLY A 207 36.76 47.42 23.04
C GLY A 207 36.93 46.11 22.28
N TRP A 208 35.90 45.25 22.27
CA TRP A 208 35.97 43.97 21.58
C TRP A 208 36.15 44.16 20.07
N PRO A 209 36.95 43.31 19.39
CA PRO A 209 37.09 43.37 17.94
C PRO A 209 35.76 43.15 17.22
N ALA A 210 35.57 43.79 16.06
CA ALA A 210 34.34 43.63 15.28
C ALA A 210 34.18 42.18 14.75
N PRO A 211 32.94 41.66 14.62
CA PRO A 211 32.70 40.26 14.26
C PRO A 211 33.20 39.82 12.87
N ASP A 212 33.40 40.76 11.96
CA ASP A 212 33.88 40.56 10.58
C ASP A 212 35.41 40.61 10.45
N THR A 213 36.13 40.71 11.58
CA THR A 213 37.59 40.72 11.63
C THR A 213 38.14 39.39 12.11
N GLU A 214 39.37 39.06 11.72
CA GLU A 214 40.09 37.84 12.17
C GLU A 214 40.19 37.77 13.71
N GLN A 215 40.39 38.92 14.36
CA GLN A 215 40.41 39.02 15.83
C GLN A 215 39.04 38.84 16.47
N GLY A 216 37.96 39.11 15.73
CA GLY A 216 36.57 38.97 16.17
C GLY A 216 36.10 37.52 16.26
N ALA A 217 36.72 36.59 15.52
CA ALA A 217 36.33 35.18 15.51
C ALA A 217 36.42 34.50 16.91
N GLY A 218 37.29 35.00 17.79
CA GLY A 218 37.38 34.53 19.18
C GLY A 218 36.27 35.07 20.10
N TYR A 219 35.63 36.19 19.73
CA TYR A 219 34.61 36.87 20.55
C TYR A 219 33.18 36.62 20.06
N TRP A 220 33.05 36.31 18.78
CA TRP A 220 31.76 36.23 18.09
C TRP A 220 31.68 34.93 17.31
N LYS A 221 30.63 34.16 17.57
CA LYS A 221 30.21 33.08 16.69
C LYS A 221 29.00 33.56 15.91
N LEU A 222 29.06 33.52 14.58
CA LEU A 222 27.93 33.88 13.73
C LEU A 222 26.74 32.99 14.10
N ALA A 223 25.65 33.62 14.55
CA ALA A 223 24.42 32.94 14.94
C ALA A 223 23.40 32.94 13.80
N GLY A 224 23.44 34.00 12.97
CA GLY A 224 22.49 34.15 11.89
C GLY A 224 22.33 35.56 11.36
N THR A 225 21.40 35.74 10.44
CA THR A 225 21.02 37.06 9.92
C THR A 225 19.51 37.27 10.03
N ARG A 226 19.07 38.51 10.22
CA ARG A 226 17.64 38.86 10.12
C ARG A 226 17.19 39.10 8.66
N SER A 227 17.86 38.45 7.70
CA SER A 227 17.52 38.53 6.28
C SER A 227 16.35 37.60 5.95
N ASN A 228 15.44 38.01 5.07
CA ASN A 228 14.30 37.20 4.58
C ASN A 228 14.72 36.14 3.53
N ILE A 229 16.00 35.76 3.47
CA ILE A 229 16.51 34.77 2.54
C ILE A 229 16.40 33.40 3.22
N PRO A 230 15.57 32.47 2.68
CA PRO A 230 15.43 31.14 3.25
C PRO A 230 16.74 30.35 3.20
N ALA A 231 16.97 29.49 4.19
CA ALA A 231 18.04 28.50 4.11
C ALA A 231 17.66 27.44 3.06
N ALA A 232 18.57 27.13 2.14
CA ALA A 232 18.29 26.27 0.98
C ALA A 232 18.09 24.78 1.30
N LEU A 233 18.20 24.38 2.57
CA LEU A 233 18.12 22.98 3.00
C LEU A 233 17.16 22.84 4.17
N THR A 234 16.43 21.72 4.16
CA THR A 234 15.48 21.34 5.21
C THR A 234 16.24 20.96 6.48
N LYS A 235 15.88 21.58 7.60
CA LYS A 235 16.49 21.34 8.90
C LYS A 235 15.63 20.43 9.80
N PRO A 236 16.25 19.56 10.63
CA PRO A 236 15.61 18.91 11.76
C PRO A 236 15.02 19.92 12.75
N TRP A 237 13.99 19.50 13.50
CA TRP A 237 13.36 20.34 14.53
C TRP A 237 14.33 20.83 15.62
N THR A 238 15.34 20.02 15.91
CA THR A 238 16.38 20.25 16.92
C THR A 238 17.43 21.27 16.46
N ASP A 239 17.49 21.60 15.18
CA ASP A 239 18.49 22.50 14.63
C ASP A 239 18.16 23.97 14.84
N MET A 240 19.20 24.76 15.08
CA MET A 240 19.09 26.21 15.23
C MET A 240 18.67 26.88 13.91
N SER A 241 17.67 27.77 14.03
CA SER A 241 17.28 28.70 12.97
C SER A 241 18.33 29.81 12.87
N VAL A 242 19.05 29.87 11.76
CA VAL A 242 20.14 30.83 11.52
C VAL A 242 19.69 32.04 10.70
N SER A 243 18.43 32.05 10.26
CA SER A 243 17.79 33.21 9.65
C SER A 243 16.29 33.11 9.83
N GLN A 244 15.62 34.26 9.86
CA GLN A 244 14.17 34.27 9.68
C GLN A 244 13.88 33.75 8.27
N GLY A 245 13.06 32.70 8.16
CA GLY A 245 12.85 31.95 6.95
C GLY A 245 13.64 30.65 6.85
N SER A 246 14.36 30.22 7.90
CA SER A 246 15.00 28.90 7.93
C SER A 246 13.94 27.80 7.76
N TYR A 247 14.26 26.78 6.97
CA TYR A 247 13.28 25.81 6.47
C TYR A 247 13.28 24.52 7.29
N TYR A 248 12.10 24.04 7.70
CA TYR A 248 11.94 22.90 8.59
C TYR A 248 10.87 21.92 8.09
N ARG A 249 11.13 20.62 8.27
CA ARG A 249 10.15 19.53 8.08
C ARG A 249 9.59 19.11 9.42
N ASN A 250 8.27 18.92 9.51
CA ASN A 250 7.63 18.38 10.71
C ASN A 250 7.85 16.85 10.80
N PRO A 251 8.61 16.35 11.79
CA PRO A 251 8.87 14.93 11.95
C PRO A 251 7.73 14.17 12.64
N LEU A 252 6.75 14.87 13.23
CA LEU A 252 5.68 14.28 14.06
C LEU A 252 4.52 13.68 13.24
N THR A 253 4.61 13.70 11.90
CA THR A 253 3.65 13.03 11.01
C THR A 253 4.40 12.09 10.07
N PRO A 254 4.61 10.81 10.46
CA PRO A 254 5.42 9.84 9.71
C PRO A 254 4.93 9.56 8.28
N LEU A 255 3.69 9.96 7.97
CA LEU A 255 3.02 9.70 6.68
C LEU A 255 2.78 10.98 5.86
N ARG A 256 3.15 12.17 6.36
CA ARG A 256 2.92 13.48 5.70
C ARG A 256 4.02 14.48 6.07
N SER A 257 4.84 14.91 5.11
CA SER A 257 5.90 15.89 5.37
C SER A 257 5.34 17.32 5.34
N ARG A 258 4.87 17.87 6.45
CA ARG A 258 4.50 19.31 6.45
C ARG A 258 5.75 20.17 6.59
N TYR A 259 5.84 21.22 5.79
CA TYR A 259 6.98 22.12 5.83
C TYR A 259 6.60 23.51 6.32
N TYR A 260 7.54 24.12 7.05
CA TYR A 260 7.37 25.42 7.67
C TYR A 260 8.66 26.22 7.57
N ALA A 261 8.53 27.54 7.47
CA ALA A 261 9.64 28.48 7.63
C ALA A 261 9.56 29.14 9.02
N SER A 262 10.70 29.28 9.69
CA SER A 262 10.78 29.94 10.99
C SER A 262 10.59 31.46 10.88
N THR A 263 9.93 32.09 11.85
CA THR A 263 9.86 33.55 11.98
C THR A 263 10.87 34.10 13.00
N PHE A 264 11.70 33.22 13.56
CA PHE A 264 12.66 33.51 14.65
C PHE A 264 14.08 33.03 14.29
N ILE A 265 15.07 33.48 15.07
CA ILE A 265 16.46 33.01 15.01
C ILE A 265 16.73 32.35 16.36
N GLY A 266 17.09 31.07 16.40
CA GLY A 266 17.24 30.31 17.64
C GLY A 266 16.73 28.88 17.55
N PHE A 267 16.70 28.17 18.67
CA PHE A 267 16.25 26.78 18.76
C PHE A 267 14.74 26.70 18.98
N ALA A 268 14.01 25.97 18.12
CA ALA A 268 12.57 25.80 18.27
C ALA A 268 12.15 25.24 19.66
N PRO A 269 12.84 24.23 20.24
CA PRO A 269 12.49 23.71 21.56
C PRO A 269 12.64 24.73 22.70
N LEU A 270 13.68 25.57 22.68
CA LEU A 270 13.91 26.57 23.73
C LEU A 270 12.89 27.70 23.71
N LEU A 271 12.27 27.95 22.55
CA LEU A 271 11.24 28.98 22.40
C LEU A 271 9.83 28.43 22.62
N ASN A 272 9.70 27.15 22.96
CA ASN A 272 8.44 26.40 22.98
C ASN A 272 7.63 26.63 21.69
N ALA A 273 8.34 26.75 20.56
CA ALA A 273 7.77 27.11 19.30
C ALA A 273 7.20 25.86 18.66
N GLU A 274 6.10 25.28 19.16
CA GLU A 274 5.54 24.03 18.62
C GLU A 274 4.97 24.16 17.20
N PHE A 275 5.07 23.08 16.41
CA PHE A 275 4.45 23.02 15.09
C PHE A 275 2.92 23.09 15.22
N PRO A 276 2.25 23.83 14.33
CA PRO A 276 0.80 23.80 14.21
C PRO A 276 0.27 22.38 13.90
N SER A 277 -0.90 22.03 14.45
CA SER A 277 -1.58 20.75 14.20
C SER A 277 -2.12 20.60 12.77
N GLY A 278 -1.98 21.64 11.93
CA GLY A 278 -2.59 21.76 10.60
C GLY A 278 -1.77 22.65 9.65
N PRO A 279 -2.23 22.81 8.40
CA PRO A 279 -1.64 23.71 7.41
C PRO A 279 -1.93 25.18 7.74
N GLN A 280 -1.34 25.68 8.84
CA GLN A 280 -1.65 27.00 9.40
C GLN A 280 -0.38 27.71 9.85
N ASN A 281 -0.38 29.04 9.76
CA ASN A 281 0.69 29.88 10.28
C ASN A 281 0.45 30.15 11.78
N ASN A 282 1.52 30.39 12.54
CA ASN A 282 1.44 30.95 13.87
C ASN A 282 2.54 32.00 14.10
N GLN A 283 2.73 32.43 15.34
CA GLN A 283 3.73 33.46 15.68
C GLN A 283 5.19 33.03 15.44
N TYR A 284 5.46 31.72 15.35
CA TYR A 284 6.80 31.14 15.19
C TYR A 284 7.01 30.48 13.82
N TRP A 285 5.93 30.07 13.16
CA TRP A 285 5.96 29.25 11.94
C TRP A 285 5.08 29.83 10.85
N ASP A 286 5.66 29.94 9.66
CA ASP A 286 4.95 30.23 8.43
C ASP A 286 4.82 28.93 7.63
N TYR A 287 3.60 28.45 7.39
CA TYR A 287 3.32 27.19 6.72
C TYR A 287 3.66 27.27 5.23
N ARG A 288 4.40 26.28 4.73
CA ARG A 288 4.96 26.27 3.36
C ARG A 288 4.38 25.21 2.45
N GLY A 289 3.64 24.24 2.98
CA GLY A 289 3.01 23.19 2.18
C GLY A 289 3.15 21.80 2.80
N VAL A 290 2.59 20.78 2.14
CA VAL A 290 2.87 19.35 2.46
C VAL A 290 4.05 18.83 1.62
N HIS A 291 4.57 19.68 0.74
CA HIS A 291 5.77 19.50 -0.05
C HIS A 291 6.38 20.92 -0.19
N GLU A 292 7.71 21.08 -0.22
CA GLU A 292 8.24 22.41 -0.52
C GLU A 292 7.90 22.74 -1.97
N GLY A 293 7.09 23.77 -2.17
CA GLY A 293 7.13 24.60 -3.37
C GLY A 293 8.49 25.30 -3.52
N SER A 294 9.55 24.51 -3.68
CA SER A 294 10.79 24.98 -4.26
C SER A 294 10.49 25.09 -5.75
N ASN A 295 11.11 26.06 -6.40
CA ASN A 295 11.13 26.20 -7.85
C ASN A 295 11.69 24.95 -8.60
N ILE A 296 12.03 23.88 -7.87
CA ILE A 296 12.49 22.58 -8.36
C ILE A 296 11.57 21.40 -8.00
N ASP A 297 10.45 21.60 -7.30
CA ASP A 297 9.46 20.53 -7.00
C ASP A 297 8.36 20.44 -8.09
N GLN A 298 7.99 19.22 -8.43
CA GLN A 298 7.26 18.85 -9.65
C GLN A 298 5.73 18.88 -9.52
N LYS A 299 5.17 19.16 -8.33
CA LYS A 299 3.72 19.35 -8.14
C LYS A 299 3.29 20.80 -8.32
N ALA A 300 2.37 21.01 -9.25
CA ALA A 300 1.65 22.27 -9.45
C ALA A 300 0.12 22.08 -9.44
N PHE A 301 -0.40 21.15 -8.63
CA PHE A 301 -1.84 21.04 -8.39
C PHE A 301 -2.19 21.50 -6.98
N GLY A 302 -2.87 22.64 -6.87
CA GLY A 302 -3.48 23.11 -5.62
C GLY A 302 -2.62 23.93 -4.65
N GLU A 303 -1.30 24.05 -4.84
CA GLU A 303 -0.44 24.82 -3.94
C GLU A 303 -0.09 26.23 -4.46
N ASN A 304 -0.08 27.20 -3.55
CA ASN A 304 0.27 28.59 -3.80
C ASN A 304 1.73 28.70 -4.24
N THR A 305 1.99 28.97 -5.53
CA THR A 305 3.28 29.51 -5.92
C THR A 305 3.49 30.84 -5.19
N ALA A 306 4.53 30.93 -4.36
CA ALA A 306 4.72 31.93 -3.30
C ALA A 306 4.68 33.41 -3.73
N LEU A 307 4.65 33.71 -5.03
CA LEU A 307 4.61 35.07 -5.57
C LEU A 307 3.23 35.50 -6.12
N GLU A 308 2.38 34.58 -6.62
CA GLU A 308 1.15 34.97 -7.36
C GLU A 308 -0.11 34.12 -7.09
N LYS A 309 -0.05 33.08 -6.25
CA LYS A 309 -1.21 32.22 -5.94
C LYS A 309 -1.89 31.60 -7.17
N LEU A 310 -1.09 31.04 -8.09
CA LEU A 310 -1.58 30.43 -9.32
C LEU A 310 -1.74 28.92 -9.19
N HIS A 311 -2.84 28.40 -9.72
CA HIS A 311 -3.14 26.97 -9.89
C HIS A 311 -2.73 26.52 -11.30
N ARG A 312 -2.34 25.26 -11.50
CA ARG A 312 -1.94 24.76 -12.82
C ARG A 312 -2.58 23.42 -13.17
N ALA A 313 -2.90 23.21 -14.44
CA ALA A 313 -3.43 21.94 -14.95
C ALA A 313 -3.15 21.76 -16.45
N LYS A 314 -3.23 20.52 -16.94
CA LYS A 314 -3.03 20.20 -18.36
C LYS A 314 -4.37 20.08 -19.10
N MET A 315 -4.81 21.18 -19.71
CA MET A 315 -6.08 21.23 -20.45
C MET A 315 -5.86 21.17 -21.95
N GLN A 316 -6.54 20.23 -22.63
CA GLN A 316 -6.45 20.06 -24.09
C GLN A 316 -5.00 19.93 -24.59
N GLY A 317 -4.18 19.20 -23.84
CA GLY A 317 -2.77 18.97 -24.17
C GLY A 317 -1.82 20.13 -23.89
N LYS A 318 -2.30 21.24 -23.30
CA LYS A 318 -1.48 22.40 -22.91
C LYS A 318 -1.53 22.63 -21.41
N TRP A 319 -0.44 23.15 -20.87
CA TRP A 319 -0.38 23.57 -19.48
C TRP A 319 -1.01 24.95 -19.33
N VAL A 320 -1.93 25.09 -18.38
CA VAL A 320 -2.63 26.33 -18.13
C VAL A 320 -2.47 26.72 -16.67
N SER A 321 -2.08 27.96 -16.42
CA SER A 321 -2.02 28.55 -15.09
C SER A 321 -3.22 29.47 -14.86
N PHE A 322 -3.85 29.39 -13.69
CA PHE A 322 -5.07 30.12 -13.32
C PHE A 322 -4.90 30.85 -11.99
N ALA A 323 -5.44 32.06 -11.90
CA ALA A 323 -5.65 32.76 -10.64
C ALA A 323 -7.10 32.57 -10.18
N ALA A 324 -7.31 32.27 -8.90
CA ALA A 324 -8.65 32.30 -8.31
C ALA A 324 -9.16 33.75 -8.21
N HIS A 325 -10.41 33.98 -8.62
CA HIS A 325 -11.10 35.28 -8.46
C HIS A 325 -11.94 35.33 -7.16
N PHE A 326 -11.78 34.36 -6.27
CA PHE A 326 -12.52 34.24 -5.01
C PHE A 326 -11.58 34.16 -3.81
N SER A 327 -12.08 34.54 -2.63
CA SER A 327 -11.37 34.44 -1.36
C SER A 327 -12.22 33.63 -0.35
N GLY A 328 -11.71 32.50 0.14
CA GLY A 328 -12.36 31.65 1.15
C GLY A 328 -12.39 30.15 0.80
N PRO A 329 -12.83 29.27 1.74
CA PRO A 329 -12.79 27.81 1.59
C PRO A 329 -13.98 27.27 0.77
N VAL A 330 -14.26 27.87 -0.38
CA VAL A 330 -15.38 27.45 -1.23
C VAL A 330 -14.86 26.56 -2.34
N GLU A 331 -15.28 25.29 -2.38
CA GLU A 331 -15.07 24.38 -3.51
C GLU A 331 -15.86 24.89 -4.73
N GLN A 332 -15.17 25.61 -5.61
CA GLN A 332 -15.70 26.00 -6.92
C GLN A 332 -15.18 25.03 -7.98
N PRO A 333 -15.98 24.66 -9.00
CA PRO A 333 -15.55 23.74 -10.03
C PRO A 333 -14.35 24.32 -10.79
N TYR A 334 -13.32 23.50 -10.99
CA TYR A 334 -12.15 23.87 -11.79
C TYR A 334 -12.53 24.07 -13.26
N PRO A 335 -11.81 24.95 -13.99
CA PRO A 335 -12.04 25.12 -15.42
C PRO A 335 -11.81 23.80 -16.13
N THR A 336 -12.65 23.48 -17.11
CA THR A 336 -12.47 22.32 -18.00
C THR A 336 -11.92 22.71 -19.38
N SER A 337 -11.74 24.01 -19.61
CA SER A 337 -11.19 24.60 -20.82
C SER A 337 -10.20 25.73 -20.49
N PRO A 338 -9.23 26.01 -21.38
CA PRO A 338 -8.20 27.06 -21.17
C PRO A 338 -8.77 28.48 -21.38
N THR A 339 -9.86 28.80 -20.69
CA THR A 339 -10.61 30.06 -20.82
C THR A 339 -10.95 30.62 -19.46
N ASN A 340 -11.00 31.94 -19.35
CA ASN A 340 -11.48 32.61 -18.14
C ASN A 340 -12.90 32.17 -17.79
N THR A 341 -13.15 31.95 -16.51
CA THR A 341 -14.47 31.68 -15.94
C THR A 341 -14.80 32.74 -14.89
N THR A 342 -16.02 32.70 -14.36
CA THR A 342 -16.44 33.56 -13.25
C THR A 342 -15.51 33.44 -12.03
N TYR A 343 -14.94 32.25 -11.80
CA TYR A 343 -14.15 31.94 -10.60
C TYR A 343 -12.64 31.85 -10.85
N TRP A 344 -12.22 31.74 -12.11
CA TRP A 344 -10.83 31.46 -12.48
C TRP A 344 -10.38 32.32 -13.66
N GLY A 345 -9.26 33.03 -13.52
CA GLY A 345 -8.61 33.78 -14.58
C GLY A 345 -7.36 33.08 -15.10
N VAL A 346 -7.32 32.73 -16.37
CA VAL A 346 -6.13 32.21 -17.07
C VAL A 346 -5.03 33.27 -17.06
N ARG A 347 -3.81 32.86 -16.72
CA ARG A 347 -2.59 33.68 -16.72
C ARG A 347 -1.63 33.28 -17.82
N HIS A 348 -1.33 32.00 -17.91
CA HIS A 348 -0.35 31.48 -18.87
C HIS A 348 -0.90 30.21 -19.53
N ILE A 349 -0.60 30.05 -20.81
CA ILE A 349 -0.85 28.81 -21.55
C ILE A 349 0.48 28.41 -22.19
N THR A 350 1.04 27.29 -21.76
CA THR A 350 2.36 26.83 -22.19
C THR A 350 2.27 25.41 -22.73
N GLN A 351 3.20 25.05 -23.62
CA GLN A 351 3.25 23.72 -24.20
C GLN A 351 3.84 22.73 -23.21
N ASN A 352 4.89 23.15 -22.50
CA ASN A 352 5.60 22.35 -21.51
C ASN A 352 5.46 22.95 -20.09
N ALA A 353 5.66 22.11 -19.09
CA ALA A 353 5.57 22.51 -17.68
C ALA A 353 6.72 23.45 -17.28
N GLY A 354 7.91 23.26 -17.81
CA GLY A 354 9.14 23.86 -17.28
C GLY A 354 9.63 23.16 -16.02
N THR A 355 9.33 21.87 -15.87
CA THR A 355 9.87 20.98 -14.83
C THR A 355 11.00 20.13 -15.41
N TRP A 356 11.68 19.32 -14.59
CA TRP A 356 12.70 18.40 -15.07
C TRP A 356 12.15 17.33 -16.05
N TRP A 357 10.93 16.84 -15.82
CA TRP A 357 10.29 15.84 -16.69
C TRP A 357 9.66 16.43 -17.95
N ASP A 358 9.25 17.70 -17.89
CA ASP A 358 8.60 18.39 -19.02
C ASP A 358 9.20 19.80 -19.20
N PRO A 359 10.49 19.88 -19.58
CA PRO A 359 11.20 21.15 -19.70
C PRO A 359 10.68 21.99 -20.87
N ARG A 360 10.77 23.31 -20.72
CA ARG A 360 10.42 24.29 -21.75
C ARG A 360 11.28 24.13 -23.00
N THR A 361 10.68 24.42 -24.14
CA THR A 361 11.35 24.43 -25.44
C THR A 361 11.08 25.75 -26.16
N ASP A 362 11.59 25.90 -27.39
CA ASP A 362 11.30 27.07 -28.23
C ASP A 362 9.82 27.15 -28.68
N LEU A 363 9.01 26.14 -28.37
CA LEU A 363 7.55 26.18 -28.53
C LEU A 363 6.85 26.97 -27.41
N ASP A 364 7.51 27.15 -26.28
CA ASP A 364 6.98 27.92 -25.16
C ASP A 364 7.34 29.39 -25.29
N THR A 365 6.32 30.24 -25.34
CA THR A 365 6.50 31.70 -25.49
C THR A 365 6.68 32.44 -24.17
N ASP A 366 6.46 31.79 -23.02
CA ASP A 366 6.58 32.41 -21.70
C ASP A 366 7.53 31.60 -20.80
N THR A 367 8.20 32.26 -19.85
CA THR A 367 8.99 31.62 -18.80
C THR A 367 8.90 32.37 -17.47
N TRP A 368 9.38 31.74 -16.40
CA TRP A 368 9.47 32.31 -15.06
C TRP A 368 10.73 31.87 -14.36
N VAL A 369 11.12 32.64 -13.34
CA VAL A 369 12.25 32.32 -12.47
C VAL A 369 12.14 30.89 -11.96
N GLY A 370 13.15 30.07 -12.24
CA GLY A 370 13.24 28.67 -11.85
C GLY A 370 12.78 27.66 -12.89
N ALA A 371 12.04 28.06 -13.94
CA ALA A 371 11.60 27.13 -14.97
C ALA A 371 12.78 26.46 -15.67
N ILE A 372 12.67 25.14 -15.89
CA ILE A 372 13.67 24.36 -16.61
C ILE A 372 13.38 24.45 -18.10
N HIS A 373 14.41 24.77 -18.87
CA HIS A 373 14.42 24.75 -20.32
C HIS A 373 15.34 23.65 -20.82
N SER A 374 15.04 23.11 -22.00
CA SER A 374 15.91 22.18 -22.69
C SER A 374 16.04 22.53 -24.16
N THR A 375 17.24 22.35 -24.70
CA THR A 375 17.51 22.44 -26.14
C THR A 375 18.22 21.18 -26.62
N PRO A 376 17.89 20.63 -27.80
CA PRO A 376 18.59 19.48 -28.34
C PRO A 376 20.09 19.73 -28.48
N LEU A 377 20.93 18.82 -28.00
CA LEU A 377 22.38 18.88 -28.13
C LEU A 377 22.97 17.49 -28.36
N GLY A 378 23.42 17.22 -29.59
CA GLY A 378 23.96 15.91 -29.96
C GLY A 378 22.93 14.80 -29.80
N GLN A 379 23.25 13.75 -29.02
CA GLN A 379 22.30 12.68 -28.66
C GLN A 379 21.46 12.99 -27.40
N GLY A 380 21.76 14.09 -26.70
CA GLY A 380 21.07 14.49 -25.48
C GLY A 380 20.42 15.87 -25.59
N LYS A 381 20.29 16.53 -24.44
CA LYS A 381 19.75 17.88 -24.31
C LYS A 381 20.63 18.70 -23.38
N ALA A 382 20.83 19.98 -23.69
CA ALA A 382 21.36 20.94 -22.73
C ALA A 382 20.21 21.51 -21.91
N LEU A 383 20.42 21.65 -20.60
CA LEU A 383 19.44 22.10 -19.63
C LEU A 383 19.81 23.48 -19.08
N TYR A 384 18.80 24.32 -18.92
CA TYR A 384 18.95 25.68 -18.39
C TYR A 384 17.85 25.96 -17.37
N ARG A 385 18.18 26.76 -16.35
CA ARG A 385 17.22 27.34 -15.41
C ARG A 385 17.02 28.82 -15.75
N ALA A 386 15.78 29.23 -15.93
CA ALA A 386 15.46 30.65 -16.10
C ALA A 386 15.71 31.43 -14.80
N LEU A 387 16.35 32.59 -14.88
CA LEU A 387 16.66 33.46 -13.75
C LEU A 387 15.70 34.66 -13.63
N LYS A 388 14.78 34.78 -14.59
CA LYS A 388 13.83 35.90 -14.73
C LYS A 388 12.47 35.38 -15.23
N SER A 389 11.43 36.22 -15.16
CA SER A 389 10.13 35.92 -15.78
C SER A 389 9.86 36.87 -16.93
N TRP A 390 9.63 36.34 -18.13
CA TRP A 390 9.37 37.13 -19.35
C TRP A 390 8.80 36.28 -20.49
N THR A 391 8.39 36.96 -21.56
CA THR A 391 7.93 36.36 -22.81
C THR A 391 9.08 36.33 -23.82
N ALA A 392 9.22 35.22 -24.54
CA ALA A 392 10.24 35.02 -25.55
C ALA A 392 10.21 36.15 -26.61
N PRO A 393 11.37 36.70 -27.00
CA PRO A 393 11.48 37.56 -28.18
C PRO A 393 11.02 36.84 -29.45
N GLU A 394 10.71 37.57 -30.52
CA GLU A 394 10.36 36.99 -31.83
C GLU A 394 11.46 36.07 -32.40
N THR A 395 12.70 36.25 -31.95
CA THR A 395 13.86 35.44 -32.34
C THR A 395 13.99 34.13 -31.56
N GLY A 396 13.10 33.86 -30.60
CA GLY A 396 13.16 32.72 -29.68
C GLY A 396 14.04 32.98 -28.46
N TRP A 397 14.30 31.93 -27.67
CA TRP A 397 15.13 31.99 -26.47
C TRP A 397 16.62 32.02 -26.82
N ASP A 398 17.38 32.92 -26.18
CA ASP A 398 18.83 32.98 -26.29
C ASP A 398 19.47 32.49 -24.99
N TYR A 399 19.80 31.20 -24.95
CA TYR A 399 20.40 30.56 -23.77
C TYR A 399 21.85 30.97 -23.50
N SER A 400 22.45 31.85 -24.31
CA SER A 400 23.80 32.40 -24.04
C SER A 400 23.79 33.56 -23.04
N GLN A 401 22.61 34.11 -22.73
CA GLN A 401 22.43 35.23 -21.81
C GLN A 401 22.49 34.76 -20.35
N THR A 402 23.69 34.81 -19.76
CA THR A 402 23.95 34.27 -18.41
C THR A 402 23.28 35.04 -17.28
N ASP A 403 22.80 36.25 -17.54
CA ASP A 403 21.97 37.04 -16.63
C ASP A 403 20.48 36.66 -16.68
N GLU A 404 20.06 35.97 -17.74
CA GLU A 404 18.69 35.50 -17.93
C GLU A 404 18.54 33.98 -17.72
N PHE A 405 19.60 33.21 -17.99
CA PHE A 405 19.62 31.75 -17.86
C PHE A 405 20.88 31.27 -17.14
N GLN A 406 20.69 30.33 -16.20
CA GLN A 406 21.76 29.51 -15.64
C GLN A 406 21.88 28.23 -16.46
N SER A 407 23.04 27.99 -17.08
CA SER A 407 23.37 26.69 -17.65
C SER A 407 23.52 25.66 -16.53
N LEU A 408 22.81 24.55 -16.64
CA LEU A 408 22.83 23.48 -15.63
C LEU A 408 23.74 22.33 -16.06
N GLY A 409 23.74 21.99 -17.35
CA GLY A 409 24.57 20.93 -17.90
C GLY A 409 23.91 20.21 -19.08
N THR A 410 24.45 19.05 -19.42
CA THR A 410 23.93 18.19 -20.49
C THR A 410 23.38 16.89 -19.92
N SER A 411 22.20 16.50 -20.39
CA SER A 411 21.52 15.26 -20.06
C SER A 411 21.49 14.36 -21.30
N LEU A 412 22.10 13.17 -21.24
CA LEU A 412 22.08 12.21 -22.35
C LEU A 412 20.83 11.31 -22.24
N HIS A 413 20.53 10.86 -21.03
CA HIS A 413 19.37 10.01 -20.74
C HIS A 413 18.25 10.78 -20.03
N ALA A 414 17.02 10.30 -20.17
CA ALA A 414 15.83 10.89 -19.56
C ALA A 414 15.82 10.77 -18.03
N GLY A 415 16.59 9.83 -17.47
CA GLY A 415 16.58 9.56 -16.04
C GLY A 415 15.32 8.84 -15.61
N THR A 416 14.82 7.91 -16.43
CA THR A 416 13.71 7.01 -16.07
C THR A 416 14.24 5.59 -15.93
N VAL A 417 13.47 4.65 -15.39
CA VAL A 417 13.87 3.23 -15.39
C VAL A 417 14.11 2.71 -16.81
N ALA A 418 13.34 3.18 -17.79
CA ALA A 418 13.48 2.77 -19.19
C ALA A 418 14.69 3.39 -19.91
N ASP A 419 15.20 4.51 -19.38
CA ASP A 419 16.33 5.28 -19.93
C ASP A 419 17.12 5.91 -18.78
N PRO A 420 17.83 5.08 -17.99
CA PRO A 420 18.47 5.51 -16.75
C PRO A 420 19.74 6.30 -17.05
N LYS A 421 20.07 7.22 -16.15
CA LYS A 421 21.30 8.02 -16.21
C LYS A 421 22.52 7.24 -15.75
N THR A 422 23.68 7.69 -16.21
CA THR A 422 24.97 7.30 -15.66
C THR A 422 25.50 8.34 -14.68
N GLN A 423 26.49 7.93 -13.88
CA GLN A 423 27.14 8.79 -12.88
C GLN A 423 27.85 10.02 -13.49
N GLN A 424 28.15 10.03 -14.79
CA GLN A 424 28.86 11.15 -15.45
C GLN A 424 27.93 12.22 -16.00
N GLU A 425 26.61 12.09 -15.80
CA GLU A 425 25.62 13.03 -16.31
C GLU A 425 25.11 13.99 -15.24
N PHE A 426 24.61 15.13 -15.71
CA PHE A 426 23.82 16.01 -14.87
C PHE A 426 22.58 15.27 -14.37
N THR A 427 22.37 15.32 -13.06
CA THR A 427 21.24 14.72 -12.34
C THR A 427 20.40 15.79 -11.64
N TRP A 428 19.18 15.41 -11.28
CA TRP A 428 18.22 16.24 -10.55
C TRP A 428 17.39 15.35 -9.62
N PRO A 429 16.76 15.92 -8.58
CA PRO A 429 15.85 15.18 -7.71
C PRO A 429 14.75 14.45 -8.50
N GLY A 430 14.65 13.13 -8.33
CA GLY A 430 13.72 12.28 -9.07
C GLY A 430 14.33 11.54 -10.26
N ALA A 431 15.51 11.92 -10.75
CA ALA A 431 16.14 11.25 -11.88
C ALA A 431 16.66 9.85 -11.50
N VAL A 432 16.35 8.85 -12.31
CA VAL A 432 16.75 7.45 -12.12
C VAL A 432 18.12 7.18 -12.73
N HIS A 433 18.97 6.49 -11.97
CA HIS A 433 20.28 5.98 -12.37
C HIS A 433 20.31 4.46 -12.20
N GLU A 434 21.12 3.80 -13.02
CA GLU A 434 21.32 2.35 -12.98
C GLU A 434 22.76 2.02 -12.57
N MET A 435 22.91 1.02 -11.71
CA MET A 435 24.19 0.42 -11.34
C MET A 435 24.10 -1.10 -11.38
N LEU A 436 25.17 -1.76 -11.82
CA LEU A 436 25.28 -3.22 -11.75
C LEU A 436 25.85 -3.63 -10.39
N ILE A 437 25.02 -4.28 -9.56
CA ILE A 437 25.43 -4.92 -8.31
C ILE A 437 25.25 -6.42 -8.49
N ASP A 438 26.34 -7.18 -8.31
CA ASP A 438 26.36 -8.63 -8.56
C ASP A 438 25.83 -9.04 -9.95
N HIS A 439 26.09 -8.22 -10.98
CA HIS A 439 25.60 -8.38 -12.37
C HIS A 439 24.09 -8.19 -12.55
N ASN A 440 23.37 -7.74 -11.53
CA ASN A 440 21.96 -7.36 -11.65
C ASN A 440 21.83 -5.84 -11.72
N PRO A 441 20.93 -5.32 -12.56
CA PRO A 441 20.63 -3.90 -12.60
C PRO A 441 19.90 -3.47 -11.32
N VAL A 442 20.44 -2.47 -10.65
CA VAL A 442 19.91 -1.86 -9.43
C VAL A 442 19.68 -0.38 -9.73
N TYR A 443 18.52 0.12 -9.35
CA TYR A 443 18.09 1.47 -9.70
C TYR A 443 18.06 2.38 -8.48
N PHE A 444 18.50 3.62 -8.67
CA PHE A 444 18.53 4.66 -7.66
C PHE A 444 17.91 5.94 -8.19
N VAL A 445 17.07 6.58 -7.38
CA VAL A 445 16.55 7.93 -7.63
C VAL A 445 17.52 8.93 -7.01
N SER A 446 17.93 9.94 -7.77
CA SER A 446 18.74 11.03 -7.25
C SER A 446 17.91 11.92 -6.32
N LEU A 447 18.50 12.36 -5.21
CA LEU A 447 17.91 13.30 -4.26
C LEU A 447 18.51 14.71 -4.38
N ALA A 448 19.49 14.89 -5.26
CA ALA A 448 20.26 16.10 -5.41
C ALA A 448 20.34 16.56 -6.89
N GLU A 449 20.66 17.83 -7.09
CA GLU A 449 20.89 18.42 -8.40
C GLU A 449 22.38 18.67 -8.60
N GLY A 450 22.91 18.34 -9.78
CA GLY A 450 24.30 18.62 -10.14
C GLY A 450 24.95 17.47 -10.91
N PHE A 451 26.27 17.52 -11.04
CA PHE A 451 27.05 16.41 -11.58
C PHE A 451 27.57 15.53 -10.44
N PRO A 452 27.12 14.27 -10.29
CA PRO A 452 27.58 13.40 -9.21
C PRO A 452 29.10 13.23 -9.19
N SER A 453 29.73 13.23 -10.36
CA SER A 453 31.19 13.14 -10.51
C SER A 453 31.97 14.35 -10.01
N GLU A 454 31.34 15.53 -9.93
CA GLU A 454 31.99 16.77 -9.47
C GLU A 454 31.86 16.98 -7.96
N HIS A 455 30.86 16.35 -7.34
CA HIS A 455 30.55 16.50 -5.92
C HIS A 455 30.89 15.27 -5.07
N ASP A 456 31.56 14.26 -5.64
CA ASP A 456 31.90 12.99 -4.99
C ASP A 456 30.65 12.26 -4.45
N TRP A 457 29.61 12.16 -5.28
CA TRP A 457 28.35 11.45 -4.97
C TRP A 457 28.29 10.09 -5.70
N PRO A 458 29.12 9.10 -5.34
CA PRO A 458 29.11 7.82 -6.03
C PRO A 458 27.76 7.12 -5.87
N LEU A 459 27.34 6.42 -6.94
CA LEU A 459 26.18 5.53 -6.83
C LEU A 459 26.47 4.46 -5.78
N PRO A 460 25.50 4.13 -4.90
CA PRO A 460 25.70 3.12 -3.89
C PRO A 460 26.05 1.76 -4.50
N VAL A 461 27.11 1.14 -3.98
CA VAL A 461 27.51 -0.23 -4.37
C VAL A 461 26.72 -1.32 -3.64
N THR A 462 25.82 -0.92 -2.74
CA THR A 462 24.86 -1.76 -2.03
C THR A 462 23.44 -1.26 -2.31
N PRO A 463 22.41 -2.12 -2.26
CA PRO A 463 21.02 -1.74 -2.50
C PRO A 463 20.44 -0.97 -1.29
N GLU A 464 21.03 0.19 -0.99
CA GLU A 464 20.74 1.02 0.18
C GLU A 464 20.66 2.49 -0.23
N SER A 465 19.74 3.24 0.40
CA SER A 465 19.62 4.68 0.18
C SER A 465 20.67 5.45 1.01
N ASN A 466 21.04 6.65 0.57
CA ASN A 466 21.87 7.60 1.30
C ASN A 466 21.38 9.04 1.08
N GLU A 467 22.18 10.02 1.49
CA GLU A 467 21.87 11.46 1.37
C GLU A 467 21.67 11.97 -0.07
N HIS A 468 22.17 11.26 -1.08
CA HIS A 468 22.13 11.68 -2.48
C HIS A 468 21.33 10.73 -3.39
N TRP A 469 21.07 9.51 -2.93
CA TRP A 469 20.47 8.43 -3.71
C TRP A 469 19.43 7.67 -2.91
N SER A 470 18.25 7.48 -3.47
CA SER A 470 17.19 6.62 -2.92
C SER A 470 17.10 5.35 -3.73
N TYR A 471 17.36 4.20 -3.09
CA TYR A 471 17.26 2.89 -3.72
C TYR A 471 15.81 2.55 -4.07
N ILE A 472 15.58 1.97 -5.26
CA ILE A 472 14.29 1.43 -5.69
C ILE A 472 14.30 -0.10 -5.49
N PRO A 473 13.60 -0.64 -4.48
CA PRO A 473 13.69 -2.06 -4.11
C PRO A 473 13.19 -3.03 -5.17
N GLU A 474 12.18 -2.64 -5.93
CA GLU A 474 11.55 -3.50 -6.92
C GLU A 474 11.07 -2.69 -8.12
N ILE A 475 11.50 -3.09 -9.31
CA ILE A 475 10.97 -2.62 -10.58
C ILE A 475 10.08 -3.71 -11.17
N LYS A 476 8.77 -3.54 -11.00
CA LYS A 476 7.79 -4.45 -11.62
C LYS A 476 7.69 -4.19 -13.13
N PRO A 477 7.22 -5.16 -13.94
CA PRO A 477 6.77 -4.91 -15.31
C PRO A 477 5.65 -3.86 -15.34
N LEU A 478 5.54 -3.07 -16.42
CA LEU A 478 4.50 -2.03 -16.56
C LEU A 478 3.11 -2.58 -16.20
N GLY A 479 2.39 -1.86 -15.34
CA GLY A 479 1.04 -2.23 -14.97
C GLY A 479 0.12 -2.18 -16.18
N THR A 480 -0.72 -3.21 -16.33
CA THR A 480 -1.73 -3.28 -17.38
C THR A 480 -3.13 -3.25 -16.79
N PHE A 481 -4.17 -3.14 -17.60
CA PHE A 481 -5.54 -3.21 -17.10
C PHE A 481 -5.91 -4.61 -16.57
N GLU A 482 -5.21 -5.65 -17.05
CA GLU A 482 -5.33 -7.02 -16.59
C GLU A 482 -4.53 -7.29 -15.29
N ALA A 483 -3.41 -6.59 -15.13
CA ALA A 483 -2.53 -6.68 -13.96
C ALA A 483 -2.12 -5.27 -13.49
N PRO A 484 -3.05 -4.51 -12.90
CA PRO A 484 -2.78 -3.14 -12.47
C PRO A 484 -1.87 -3.10 -11.25
N ARG A 485 -1.11 -2.03 -11.13
CA ARG A 485 -0.28 -1.72 -9.95
C ARG A 485 -1.09 -1.07 -8.84
N ARG A 486 -0.50 -1.00 -7.64
CA ARG A 486 -1.09 -0.39 -6.44
C ARG A 486 -0.36 0.87 -6.06
N PHE A 487 -1.00 1.73 -5.26
CA PHE A 487 -0.47 3.04 -4.86
C PHE A 487 0.95 3.03 -4.27
N ASP A 488 1.36 1.92 -3.64
CA ASP A 488 2.71 1.78 -3.05
C ASP A 488 3.78 1.32 -4.07
N ASP A 489 3.37 0.88 -5.26
CA ASP A 489 4.29 0.43 -6.30
C ASP A 489 4.95 1.61 -7.02
N TYR A 490 6.26 1.53 -7.25
CA TYR A 490 7.01 2.51 -8.05
C TYR A 490 6.36 2.70 -9.43
N SER A 491 6.13 3.94 -9.84
CA SER A 491 5.48 4.27 -11.11
C SER A 491 6.46 4.46 -12.24
N GLN A 492 6.02 4.00 -13.40
CA GLN A 492 6.64 4.25 -14.70
C GLN A 492 5.57 4.84 -15.61
N ALA A 493 5.96 5.79 -16.47
CA ALA A 493 5.03 6.36 -17.44
C ALA A 493 4.38 5.27 -18.32
N GLY A 494 3.06 5.37 -18.50
CA GLY A 494 2.21 4.39 -19.16
C GLY A 494 1.66 3.27 -18.27
N SER A 495 2.13 3.14 -17.02
CA SER A 495 1.69 2.06 -16.12
C SER A 495 0.26 2.29 -15.60
N VAL A 496 -0.54 1.23 -15.60
CA VAL A 496 -1.90 1.22 -15.06
C VAL A 496 -1.88 0.93 -13.55
N TYR A 497 -2.65 1.72 -12.80
CA TYR A 497 -2.86 1.60 -11.36
C TYR A 497 -4.32 1.36 -11.05
N VAL A 498 -4.59 0.68 -9.95
CA VAL A 498 -5.94 0.48 -9.41
C VAL A 498 -6.02 0.97 -7.96
N GLU A 499 -7.07 1.71 -7.67
CA GLU A 499 -7.53 2.02 -6.33
C GLU A 499 -8.68 1.07 -5.98
N ASP A 500 -8.44 0.14 -5.04
CA ASP A 500 -9.40 -0.88 -4.60
C ASP A 500 -9.62 -0.91 -3.07
N THR A 501 -9.20 0.14 -2.36
CA THR A 501 -9.29 0.24 -0.89
C THR A 501 -10.72 0.16 -0.36
N VAL A 502 -11.72 0.55 -1.17
CA VAL A 502 -13.14 0.37 -0.86
C VAL A 502 -13.65 -0.92 -1.51
N PRO A 503 -14.06 -1.94 -0.73
CA PRO A 503 -14.56 -3.19 -1.26
C PRO A 503 -15.71 -2.97 -2.27
N GLY A 504 -15.54 -3.49 -3.49
CA GLY A 504 -16.53 -3.35 -4.57
C GLY A 504 -16.41 -2.08 -5.43
N SER A 505 -15.48 -1.18 -5.10
CA SER A 505 -15.15 -0.02 -5.94
C SER A 505 -13.72 -0.16 -6.44
N ARG A 506 -13.56 -0.29 -7.77
CA ARG A 506 -12.26 -0.21 -8.42
C ARG A 506 -12.24 1.04 -9.28
N THR A 507 -11.15 1.77 -9.21
CA THR A 507 -10.92 2.90 -10.11
C THR A 507 -9.52 2.79 -10.69
N PHE A 508 -9.42 2.93 -12.01
CA PHE A 508 -8.18 2.76 -12.75
C PHE A 508 -7.60 4.10 -13.12
N TYR A 509 -6.27 4.18 -13.07
CA TYR A 509 -5.49 5.36 -13.45
C TYR A 509 -4.33 4.94 -14.34
N VAL A 510 -3.97 5.76 -15.32
CA VAL A 510 -2.75 5.59 -16.10
C VAL A 510 -1.76 6.66 -15.67
N SER A 511 -0.58 6.23 -15.26
CA SER A 511 0.47 7.15 -14.85
C SER A 511 1.22 7.72 -16.04
N ASN A 512 1.59 8.99 -15.97
CA ASN A 512 2.67 9.64 -16.71
C ASN A 512 3.80 10.06 -15.74
N TYR A 513 3.74 9.62 -14.49
CA TYR A 513 4.70 9.90 -13.44
C TYR A 513 5.74 8.79 -13.35
N GLU A 514 7.00 9.19 -13.21
CA GLU A 514 8.12 8.30 -12.86
C GLU A 514 8.42 8.50 -11.37
N GLY A 515 8.26 7.46 -10.55
CA GLY A 515 8.43 7.55 -9.09
C GLY A 515 7.28 6.94 -8.28
N TYR A 516 7.38 6.94 -6.95
CA TYR A 516 6.28 6.44 -6.11
C TYR A 516 5.05 7.36 -6.17
N PRO A 517 3.82 6.83 -6.37
CA PRO A 517 2.60 7.63 -6.40
C PRO A 517 2.41 8.51 -5.17
N ALA A 518 2.80 8.05 -3.98
CA ALA A 518 2.78 8.83 -2.74
C ALA A 518 3.66 10.09 -2.77
N ASN A 519 4.69 10.11 -3.64
CA ASN A 519 5.49 11.30 -3.87
C ASN A 519 4.72 12.32 -4.70
N ASP A 520 3.75 11.89 -5.52
CA ASP A 520 2.96 12.74 -6.41
C ASP A 520 1.52 13.05 -5.94
N LEU A 521 0.91 12.16 -5.17
CA LEU A 521 -0.49 12.25 -4.73
C LEU A 521 -0.63 11.94 -3.23
N ASP A 522 -1.64 12.52 -2.58
CA ASP A 522 -2.07 12.08 -1.24
C ASP A 522 -2.84 10.75 -1.30
N SER A 523 -3.61 10.56 -2.38
CA SER A 523 -4.30 9.32 -2.75
C SER A 523 -4.79 9.42 -4.18
N PHE A 524 -5.22 8.31 -4.79
CA PHE A 524 -5.88 8.41 -6.09
C PHE A 524 -7.22 9.15 -6.04
N SER A 525 -7.86 9.27 -4.87
CA SER A 525 -9.12 10.02 -4.72
C SER A 525 -8.98 11.53 -4.93
N THR A 526 -7.76 12.06 -4.84
CA THR A 526 -7.46 13.47 -5.10
C THR A 526 -7.12 13.75 -6.56
N VAL A 527 -7.03 12.71 -7.40
CA VAL A 527 -6.83 12.87 -8.85
C VAL A 527 -8.07 13.51 -9.44
N GLY A 528 -7.96 14.79 -9.78
CA GLY A 528 -9.00 15.53 -10.47
C GLY A 528 -9.19 15.05 -11.92
N THR A 529 -10.18 15.62 -12.61
CA THR A 529 -10.44 15.33 -14.03
C THR A 529 -9.31 15.79 -14.98
N VAL A 530 -8.33 16.53 -14.46
CA VAL A 530 -7.25 17.16 -15.24
C VAL A 530 -5.94 17.17 -14.42
N ASP A 531 -5.55 15.99 -13.91
CA ASP A 531 -4.22 15.82 -13.31
C ASP A 531 -3.16 15.62 -14.41
N PRO A 532 -2.00 16.28 -14.32
CA PRO A 532 -0.99 16.22 -15.37
C PRO A 532 -0.21 14.91 -15.44
N TYR A 533 -0.13 14.18 -14.32
CA TYR A 533 0.66 12.97 -14.20
C TYR A 533 -0.21 11.73 -14.03
N TRP A 534 -1.48 11.87 -13.69
CA TRP A 534 -2.40 10.75 -13.51
C TRP A 534 -3.66 10.92 -14.35
N ILE A 535 -3.90 9.99 -15.26
CA ILE A 535 -5.08 10.00 -16.12
C ILE A 535 -6.10 9.04 -15.54
N TYR A 536 -7.27 9.55 -15.12
CA TYR A 536 -8.41 8.72 -14.76
C TYR A 536 -8.84 7.86 -15.97
N ALA A 537 -8.86 6.54 -15.80
CA ALA A 537 -9.13 5.57 -16.85
C ALA A 537 -10.46 4.81 -16.67
N GLY A 538 -11.27 5.22 -15.70
CA GLY A 538 -12.60 4.69 -15.45
C GLY A 538 -12.71 3.77 -14.25
N ARG A 539 -13.92 3.30 -14.00
CA ARG A 539 -14.21 2.33 -12.92
C ARG A 539 -14.02 0.89 -13.35
N HIS A 540 -14.13 0.64 -14.66
CA HIS A 540 -13.96 -0.68 -15.24
C HIS A 540 -12.70 -0.74 -16.09
N ALA A 541 -12.01 -1.87 -16.05
CA ALA A 541 -10.76 -2.07 -16.78
C ALA A 541 -10.97 -2.04 -18.30
N GLY A 542 -12.17 -2.40 -18.78
CA GLY A 542 -12.45 -2.56 -20.21
C GLY A 542 -11.77 -3.80 -20.78
N THR A 543 -11.68 -4.85 -19.98
CA THR A 543 -11.11 -6.16 -20.33
C THR A 543 -12.23 -7.20 -20.41
N TRP A 544 -11.92 -8.44 -20.81
CA TRP A 544 -12.95 -9.50 -20.87
C TRP A 544 -13.47 -9.94 -19.50
N SER A 545 -12.70 -9.70 -18.44
CA SER A 545 -13.12 -9.97 -17.07
C SER A 545 -13.85 -8.79 -16.42
N ASP A 546 -13.78 -7.59 -17.02
CA ASP A 546 -14.34 -6.36 -16.48
C ASP A 546 -14.70 -5.37 -17.60
N PHE A 547 -15.89 -5.54 -18.18
CA PHE A 547 -16.39 -4.70 -19.27
C PHE A 547 -16.78 -3.31 -18.79
N LYS A 548 -16.55 -2.32 -19.66
CA LYS A 548 -17.04 -0.95 -19.42
C LYS A 548 -18.53 -0.82 -19.76
N PRO A 549 -19.32 -0.14 -18.92
CA PRO A 549 -20.65 0.33 -19.29
C PRO A 549 -20.56 1.58 -20.20
N PHE A 550 -21.69 2.00 -20.75
CA PHE A 550 -21.74 3.17 -21.64
C PHE A 550 -21.43 4.49 -20.91
N ASP A 551 -21.68 4.55 -19.61
CA ASP A 551 -21.46 5.72 -18.76
C ASP A 551 -20.09 5.73 -18.06
N ASP A 552 -19.12 4.94 -18.54
CA ASP A 552 -17.73 4.99 -18.09
C ASP A 552 -16.83 5.57 -19.18
N ILE A 553 -15.76 6.25 -18.77
CA ILE A 553 -14.76 6.78 -19.72
C ILE A 553 -14.11 5.61 -20.46
N THR A 554 -13.97 5.73 -21.77
CA THR A 554 -13.37 4.69 -22.61
C THR A 554 -12.04 5.12 -23.19
N ARG A 555 -11.31 4.12 -23.71
CA ARG A 555 -10.08 4.27 -24.46
C ARG A 555 -10.14 3.39 -25.70
N GLY A 556 -9.39 3.72 -26.74
CA GLY A 556 -9.21 2.87 -27.90
C GLY A 556 -8.81 1.46 -27.48
N GLY A 557 -9.56 0.47 -27.95
CA GLY A 557 -9.34 -0.94 -27.63
C GLY A 557 -10.07 -1.45 -26.38
N ALA A 558 -10.65 -0.59 -25.53
CA ALA A 558 -11.39 -1.05 -24.35
C ALA A 558 -12.70 -1.76 -24.73
N LEU A 559 -13.03 -2.80 -23.98
CA LEU A 559 -14.22 -3.61 -24.21
C LEU A 559 -15.40 -3.10 -23.40
N HIS A 560 -16.54 -3.03 -24.07
CA HIS A 560 -17.81 -2.60 -23.55
C HIS A 560 -18.84 -3.71 -23.66
N GLU A 561 -19.71 -3.77 -22.67
CA GLU A 561 -20.89 -4.61 -22.71
C GLU A 561 -22.11 -3.78 -23.13
N ALA A 562 -22.89 -4.30 -24.07
CA ALA A 562 -24.13 -3.68 -24.50
C ALA A 562 -25.23 -4.72 -24.77
N SER A 563 -26.47 -4.26 -24.86
CA SER A 563 -27.59 -5.04 -25.40
C SER A 563 -27.98 -4.50 -26.77
N ILE A 564 -27.79 -5.30 -27.82
CA ILE A 564 -28.18 -4.96 -29.20
C ILE A 564 -29.19 -6.00 -29.65
N LYS A 565 -30.39 -5.57 -30.06
CA LYS A 565 -31.49 -6.46 -30.48
C LYS A 565 -31.83 -7.55 -29.45
N GLY A 566 -31.70 -7.23 -28.16
CA GLY A 566 -31.95 -8.17 -27.07
C GLY A 566 -30.85 -9.21 -26.85
N GLN A 567 -29.73 -9.12 -27.58
CA GLN A 567 -28.56 -9.97 -27.38
C GLN A 567 -27.51 -9.21 -26.59
N ARG A 568 -26.88 -9.89 -25.62
CA ARG A 568 -25.72 -9.39 -24.89
C ARG A 568 -24.50 -9.44 -25.81
N VAL A 569 -23.83 -8.32 -26.02
CA VAL A 569 -22.72 -8.20 -26.97
C VAL A 569 -21.48 -7.59 -26.33
N ALA A 570 -20.32 -7.95 -26.86
CA ALA A 570 -19.08 -7.23 -26.63
C ALA A 570 -18.80 -6.28 -27.79
N LEU A 571 -18.48 -5.04 -27.45
CA LEU A 571 -18.02 -4.02 -28.37
C LEU A 571 -16.61 -3.59 -27.97
N ARG A 572 -15.78 -3.24 -28.94
CA ARG A 572 -14.47 -2.62 -28.70
C ARG A 572 -14.52 -1.16 -29.10
N SER A 573 -14.11 -0.27 -28.22
CA SER A 573 -14.04 1.16 -28.52
C SER A 573 -12.95 1.44 -29.55
N LEU A 574 -13.24 2.35 -30.49
CA LEU A 574 -12.29 2.87 -31.48
C LEU A 574 -11.90 4.33 -31.19
N PHE A 575 -12.25 4.86 -30.01
CA PHE A 575 -11.99 6.24 -29.59
C PHE A 575 -11.67 6.34 -28.10
N ASP A 576 -11.13 7.49 -27.69
CA ASP A 576 -10.88 7.84 -26.28
C ASP A 576 -11.90 8.87 -25.79
N GLY A 577 -12.29 8.78 -24.52
CA GLY A 577 -13.14 9.76 -23.84
C GLY A 577 -14.49 9.22 -23.39
N MET A 578 -15.43 10.11 -23.05
CA MET A 578 -16.74 9.72 -22.56
C MET A 578 -17.67 9.33 -23.71
N PRO A 579 -18.28 8.12 -23.72
CA PRO A 579 -19.33 7.81 -24.67
C PRO A 579 -20.51 8.78 -24.54
N SER A 580 -21.14 9.11 -25.66
CA SER A 580 -22.22 10.08 -25.70
C SER A 580 -23.18 9.83 -26.88
N ALA A 581 -24.22 10.65 -27.00
CA ALA A 581 -25.11 10.61 -28.16
C ALA A 581 -24.38 10.84 -29.51
N ALA A 582 -23.19 11.43 -29.51
CA ALA A 582 -22.35 11.60 -30.70
C ALA A 582 -21.54 10.34 -31.05
N THR A 583 -21.37 9.41 -30.10
CA THR A 583 -20.65 8.14 -30.27
C THR A 583 -21.52 6.94 -29.85
N PRO A 584 -22.74 6.80 -30.39
CA PRO A 584 -23.69 5.80 -29.93
C PRO A 584 -23.20 4.37 -30.24
N TYR A 585 -23.57 3.41 -29.38
CA TYR A 585 -23.42 2.00 -29.71
C TYR A 585 -24.12 1.66 -31.03
N PRO A 586 -23.66 0.64 -31.77
CA PRO A 586 -24.31 0.19 -32.99
C PRO A 586 -25.78 -0.24 -32.75
N SER A 587 -26.65 0.01 -33.72
CA SER A 587 -28.05 -0.45 -33.69
C SER A 587 -28.24 -1.89 -34.20
N ASP A 588 -27.22 -2.42 -34.87
CA ASP A 588 -27.16 -3.76 -35.46
C ASP A 588 -25.91 -4.51 -34.98
N LEU A 589 -25.86 -5.84 -35.18
CA LEU A 589 -24.70 -6.68 -34.87
C LEU A 589 -23.56 -6.47 -35.90
N ALA A 590 -23.12 -5.22 -36.05
CA ALA A 590 -22.10 -4.78 -36.98
C ALA A 590 -21.34 -3.59 -36.41
N SER A 591 -20.07 -3.46 -36.77
CA SER A 591 -19.23 -2.32 -36.38
C SER A 591 -19.75 -1.00 -36.98
N ASN A 592 -19.49 0.10 -36.28
CA ASN A 592 -19.68 1.47 -36.78
C ASN A 592 -18.37 2.28 -36.68
N THR A 593 -18.43 3.60 -36.88
CA THR A 593 -17.26 4.48 -36.84
C THR A 593 -16.59 4.61 -35.47
N HIS A 594 -17.28 4.25 -34.39
CA HIS A 594 -16.80 4.43 -33.01
C HIS A 594 -16.64 3.11 -32.25
N TRP A 595 -17.29 2.05 -32.72
CA TRP A 595 -17.36 0.76 -32.04
C TRP A 595 -17.15 -0.37 -33.03
N GLU A 596 -16.18 -1.25 -32.74
CA GLU A 596 -16.02 -2.52 -33.41
C GLU A 596 -16.91 -3.57 -32.72
N PHE A 597 -17.77 -4.24 -33.49
CA PHE A 597 -18.52 -5.38 -33.00
C PHE A 597 -17.59 -6.59 -32.86
N VAL A 598 -17.50 -7.15 -31.65
CA VAL A 598 -16.56 -8.24 -31.37
C VAL A 598 -17.27 -9.60 -31.39
N THR A 599 -18.32 -9.76 -30.57
CA THR A 599 -19.07 -11.02 -30.47
C THR A 599 -20.41 -10.82 -29.77
N VAL A 600 -21.29 -11.82 -29.90
CA VAL A 600 -22.44 -12.04 -29.02
C VAL A 600 -22.02 -13.02 -27.91
N PHE A 601 -22.50 -12.79 -26.68
CA PHE A 601 -22.42 -13.79 -25.62
C PHE A 601 -23.65 -14.67 -25.67
N LYS A 602 -23.46 -15.97 -25.93
CA LYS A 602 -24.56 -16.94 -25.90
C LYS A 602 -24.88 -17.37 -24.47
N HIS A 603 -23.83 -17.59 -23.69
CA HIS A 603 -23.90 -18.04 -22.30
C HIS A 603 -23.05 -17.15 -21.39
N ALA A 604 -23.38 -17.08 -20.11
CA ALA A 604 -22.69 -16.26 -19.12
C ALA A 604 -21.33 -16.85 -18.69
N GLY A 605 -21.14 -18.17 -18.81
CA GLY A 605 -19.94 -18.86 -18.34
C GLY A 605 -19.89 -18.96 -16.82
N THR A 606 -21.04 -19.05 -16.18
CA THR A 606 -21.21 -19.20 -14.72
C THR A 606 -21.67 -20.63 -14.40
N ALA A 607 -21.76 -20.97 -13.10
CA ALA A 607 -22.24 -22.29 -12.68
C ALA A 607 -23.71 -22.56 -13.06
N ASP A 608 -24.50 -21.50 -13.28
CA ASP A 608 -25.90 -21.59 -13.68
C ASP A 608 -26.09 -21.55 -15.22
N ASP A 609 -25.06 -21.14 -15.97
CA ASP A 609 -25.13 -20.97 -17.43
C ASP A 609 -23.75 -21.19 -18.07
N PHE A 610 -23.41 -22.48 -18.23
CA PHE A 610 -22.14 -22.93 -18.79
C PHE A 610 -22.02 -22.61 -20.29
N LYS A 611 -20.79 -22.34 -20.72
CA LYS A 611 -20.46 -22.10 -22.13
C LYS A 611 -20.21 -23.40 -22.90
N GLY A 612 -20.59 -23.39 -24.18
CA GLY A 612 -20.10 -24.32 -25.19
C GLY A 612 -18.79 -23.85 -25.83
N ARG A 613 -18.12 -24.73 -26.61
CA ARG A 613 -16.88 -24.35 -27.33
C ARG A 613 -17.11 -23.31 -28.44
N ASP A 614 -18.34 -23.15 -28.89
CA ASP A 614 -18.75 -22.21 -29.92
C ASP A 614 -19.10 -20.81 -29.38
N ASP A 615 -18.83 -20.56 -28.09
CA ASP A 615 -18.99 -19.27 -27.43
C ASP A 615 -17.61 -18.67 -27.10
N ALA A 616 -17.55 -17.34 -27.09
CA ALA A 616 -16.36 -16.61 -26.68
C ALA A 616 -16.07 -16.89 -25.20
N THR A 617 -14.79 -17.11 -24.88
CA THR A 617 -14.34 -17.43 -23.53
C THR A 617 -13.26 -16.49 -23.01
N TRP A 618 -13.07 -16.48 -21.70
CA TRP A 618 -12.09 -15.70 -20.95
C TRP A 618 -11.60 -16.48 -19.74
N PRO A 619 -10.44 -16.13 -19.15
CA PRO A 619 -9.93 -16.82 -17.97
C PRO A 619 -10.98 -16.95 -16.85
N GLY A 620 -11.21 -18.17 -16.38
CA GLY A 620 -12.19 -18.50 -15.33
C GLY A 620 -13.62 -18.74 -15.82
N ALA A 621 -13.96 -18.46 -17.08
CA ALA A 621 -15.29 -18.76 -17.60
C ALA A 621 -15.53 -20.28 -17.60
N LEU A 622 -16.69 -20.70 -17.09
CA LEU A 622 -17.04 -22.12 -16.97
C LEU A 622 -17.67 -22.64 -18.25
N HIS A 623 -17.15 -23.78 -18.69
CA HIS A 623 -17.53 -24.50 -19.89
C HIS A 623 -18.00 -25.90 -19.52
N LEU A 624 -19.02 -26.39 -20.23
CA LEU A 624 -19.46 -27.77 -20.15
C LEU A 624 -19.02 -28.52 -21.40
N ASP A 625 -18.27 -29.60 -21.21
CA ASP A 625 -18.14 -30.64 -22.22
C ASP A 625 -19.32 -31.59 -22.11
N GLU A 626 -20.33 -31.44 -22.98
CA GLU A 626 -21.53 -32.28 -22.97
C GLU A 626 -21.22 -33.75 -23.29
N ASP A 627 -20.17 -34.04 -24.08
CA ASP A 627 -19.84 -35.42 -24.45
C ASP A 627 -19.26 -36.16 -23.23
N GLN A 628 -18.38 -35.49 -22.49
CA GLN A 628 -17.70 -36.06 -21.33
C GLN A 628 -18.42 -35.76 -20.01
N HIS A 629 -19.41 -34.87 -20.00
CA HIS A 629 -20.08 -34.37 -18.80
C HIS A 629 -19.08 -33.78 -17.78
N LEU A 630 -18.06 -33.05 -18.27
CA LEU A 630 -17.03 -32.42 -17.45
C LEU A 630 -17.11 -30.90 -17.52
N ILE A 631 -16.83 -30.24 -16.41
CA ILE A 631 -16.78 -28.79 -16.31
C ILE A 631 -15.32 -28.34 -16.35
N PHE A 632 -15.02 -27.42 -17.26
CA PHE A 632 -13.71 -26.81 -17.40
C PHE A 632 -13.80 -25.30 -17.21
N ALA A 633 -12.77 -24.71 -16.62
CA ALA A 633 -12.56 -23.27 -16.63
C ALA A 633 -11.53 -22.93 -17.70
N ALA A 634 -11.85 -21.99 -18.60
CA ALA A 634 -10.87 -21.52 -19.57
C ALA A 634 -9.69 -20.85 -18.83
N ARG A 635 -8.46 -21.07 -19.30
CA ARG A 635 -7.25 -20.46 -18.72
C ARG A 635 -6.86 -19.16 -19.43
N GLN A 636 -7.34 -18.99 -20.66
CA GLN A 636 -7.00 -17.86 -21.52
C GLN A 636 -8.22 -17.43 -22.33
N GLN A 637 -8.16 -16.23 -22.89
CA GLN A 637 -9.21 -15.71 -23.76
C GLN A 637 -9.08 -16.32 -25.17
N ALA A 638 -10.21 -16.79 -25.72
CA ALA A 638 -10.26 -17.28 -27.11
C ALA A 638 -11.68 -17.34 -27.66
N GLN A 639 -11.74 -17.55 -28.98
CA GLN A 639 -12.88 -18.19 -29.64
C GLN A 639 -12.50 -19.67 -29.81
N PRO A 640 -12.93 -20.59 -28.93
CA PRO A 640 -12.34 -21.93 -28.83
C PRO A 640 -12.38 -22.70 -30.15
N VAL A 641 -13.52 -22.70 -30.85
CA VAL A 641 -13.64 -23.36 -32.17
C VAL A 641 -12.70 -22.74 -33.22
N ALA A 642 -12.59 -21.41 -33.28
CA ALA A 642 -11.71 -20.74 -34.26
C ALA A 642 -10.22 -20.92 -33.93
N GLY A 643 -9.89 -21.00 -32.64
CA GLY A 643 -8.54 -21.28 -32.14
C GLY A 643 -8.15 -22.76 -32.18
N GLY A 644 -9.05 -23.65 -32.59
CA GLY A 644 -8.81 -25.10 -32.62
C GLY A 644 -8.71 -25.75 -31.24
N TRP A 645 -9.28 -25.13 -30.21
CA TRP A 645 -9.25 -25.63 -28.85
C TRP A 645 -10.16 -26.85 -28.69
N ALA A 646 -9.64 -27.89 -28.04
CA ALA A 646 -10.40 -29.06 -27.67
C ALA A 646 -10.44 -29.18 -26.15
N TYR A 647 -11.53 -29.71 -25.60
CA TYR A 647 -11.54 -30.06 -24.19
C TYR A 647 -10.58 -31.24 -23.97
N PRO A 648 -9.81 -31.24 -22.86
CA PRO A 648 -9.01 -32.39 -22.46
C PRO A 648 -9.88 -33.64 -22.29
N VAL A 649 -9.32 -34.81 -22.57
CA VAL A 649 -10.03 -36.08 -22.31
C VAL A 649 -9.87 -36.46 -20.84
N GLY A 650 -10.99 -36.70 -20.16
CA GLY A 650 -11.03 -37.03 -18.74
C GLY A 650 -10.74 -35.84 -17.81
N GLU A 651 -10.57 -36.14 -16.53
CA GLU A 651 -10.39 -35.18 -15.44
C GLU A 651 -8.97 -34.59 -15.40
N THR A 652 -8.55 -33.98 -16.51
CA THR A 652 -7.18 -33.45 -16.66
C THR A 652 -7.23 -32.00 -17.13
N SER A 653 -6.27 -31.20 -16.66
CA SER A 653 -6.07 -29.82 -17.12
C SER A 653 -4.97 -29.77 -18.16
N ASP A 654 -5.03 -28.79 -19.08
CA ASP A 654 -3.99 -28.49 -20.05
C ASP A 654 -3.72 -26.98 -20.13
N ASP A 655 -3.00 -26.52 -21.15
CA ASP A 655 -2.65 -25.10 -21.32
C ASP A 655 -3.88 -24.21 -21.57
N GLN A 656 -5.00 -24.77 -22.03
CA GLN A 656 -6.21 -24.05 -22.43
C GLN A 656 -7.31 -24.14 -21.36
N TRP A 657 -7.41 -25.28 -20.68
CA TRP A 657 -8.50 -25.65 -19.79
C TRP A 657 -8.00 -26.13 -18.44
N SER A 658 -8.55 -25.59 -17.37
CA SER A 658 -8.46 -26.16 -16.03
C SER A 658 -9.66 -27.08 -15.81
N TYR A 659 -9.43 -28.34 -15.49
CA TYR A 659 -10.49 -29.21 -14.98
C TYR A 659 -11.02 -28.64 -13.66
N VAL A 660 -12.34 -28.50 -13.56
CA VAL A 660 -13.02 -27.99 -12.37
C VAL A 660 -13.71 -29.12 -11.63
N SER A 661 -14.61 -29.83 -12.32
CA SER A 661 -15.39 -30.91 -11.73
C SER A 661 -16.05 -31.77 -12.80
N SER A 662 -16.63 -32.88 -12.38
CA SER A 662 -17.31 -33.85 -13.23
C SER A 662 -18.79 -33.89 -12.85
N LEU A 663 -19.68 -33.84 -13.85
CA LEU A 663 -21.08 -34.18 -13.65
C LEU A 663 -21.28 -35.71 -13.53
N ASN A 664 -20.24 -36.53 -13.75
CA ASN A 664 -20.32 -38.01 -13.69
C ASN A 664 -20.10 -38.63 -12.30
N GLY A 665 -19.71 -37.88 -11.27
CA GLY A 665 -19.59 -38.40 -9.90
C GLY A 665 -20.95 -38.43 -9.17
N GLY A 666 -21.14 -39.31 -8.18
CA GLY A 666 -22.34 -39.32 -7.32
C GLY A 666 -23.18 -40.59 -7.41
N THR A 667 -22.65 -41.64 -8.02
CA THR A 667 -23.22 -43.00 -8.00
C THR A 667 -22.56 -43.82 -6.89
N ALA A 668 -23.07 -45.02 -6.62
CA ALA A 668 -22.46 -45.88 -5.61
C ALA A 668 -21.12 -46.50 -6.08
N GLU A 669 -20.93 -46.63 -7.39
CA GLU A 669 -19.69 -47.08 -8.03
C GLU A 669 -18.57 -46.03 -7.97
N THR A 670 -18.94 -44.74 -8.07
CA THR A 670 -18.03 -43.60 -8.03
C THR A 670 -18.61 -42.51 -7.11
N PRO A 671 -18.56 -42.75 -5.78
CA PRO A 671 -19.11 -41.82 -4.80
C PRO A 671 -18.27 -40.52 -4.78
N ARG A 672 -18.95 -39.40 -4.51
CA ARG A 672 -18.34 -38.07 -4.39
C ARG A 672 -17.57 -37.89 -3.07
N GLU A 673 -16.62 -36.98 -3.04
CA GLU A 673 -15.92 -36.53 -1.83
C GLU A 673 -16.75 -35.52 -1.03
N ARG A 674 -16.47 -35.41 0.28
CA ARG A 674 -17.16 -34.49 1.20
C ARG A 674 -17.22 -33.02 0.72
N ASN A 675 -16.23 -32.59 -0.06
CA ASN A 675 -16.11 -31.21 -0.54
C ASN A 675 -16.69 -31.00 -1.95
N ASP A 676 -17.19 -32.06 -2.60
CA ASP A 676 -17.82 -31.94 -3.91
C ASP A 676 -19.20 -31.28 -3.81
N ILE A 677 -19.66 -30.72 -4.93
CA ILE A 677 -20.97 -30.09 -5.02
C ILE A 677 -22.09 -31.10 -4.72
N ASN A 678 -23.03 -30.74 -3.85
CA ASN A 678 -24.18 -31.57 -3.54
C ASN A 678 -25.25 -31.44 -4.63
N THR A 679 -25.88 -32.57 -4.94
CA THR A 679 -27.09 -32.66 -5.76
C THR A 679 -28.01 -33.70 -5.11
N PRO A 680 -29.34 -33.45 -4.98
CA PRO A 680 -30.24 -34.40 -4.33
C PRO A 680 -30.17 -35.78 -5.00
N GLY A 681 -29.92 -36.81 -4.21
CA GLY A 681 -29.79 -38.19 -4.67
C GLY A 681 -28.36 -38.66 -4.95
N ALA A 682 -27.36 -37.77 -5.04
CA ALA A 682 -25.98 -38.17 -5.25
C ALA A 682 -25.38 -38.87 -4.01
N ILE A 683 -24.57 -39.90 -4.24
CA ILE A 683 -23.87 -40.68 -3.22
C ILE A 683 -22.47 -40.10 -2.97
N PHE A 684 -22.14 -39.94 -1.70
CA PHE A 684 -20.87 -39.44 -1.20
C PHE A 684 -20.23 -40.46 -0.25
N ALA A 685 -18.91 -40.54 -0.23
CA ALA A 685 -18.16 -41.35 0.73
C ALA A 685 -17.65 -40.47 1.88
N ASP A 686 -17.67 -41.00 3.11
CA ASP A 686 -17.06 -40.32 4.26
C ASP A 686 -15.53 -40.19 4.14
N GLN A 687 -14.88 -41.17 3.51
CA GLN A 687 -13.44 -41.21 3.25
C GLN A 687 -13.13 -42.07 2.01
N LEU A 688 -12.48 -41.50 0.98
CA LEU A 688 -12.08 -42.25 -0.22
C LEU A 688 -10.84 -43.13 0.02
N GLY A 689 -10.80 -44.30 -0.62
CA GLY A 689 -9.63 -45.17 -0.66
C GLY A 689 -9.54 -46.26 0.42
N LEU A 690 -10.56 -46.40 1.27
CA LEU A 690 -10.65 -47.48 2.27
C LEU A 690 -11.46 -48.67 1.74
N THR A 691 -11.15 -49.88 2.21
CA THR A 691 -11.87 -51.12 1.88
C THR A 691 -13.29 -51.19 2.46
N ARG A 692 -13.65 -50.28 3.37
CA ARG A 692 -15.00 -50.06 3.88
C ARG A 692 -15.18 -48.55 4.05
N GLN A 693 -16.16 -47.99 3.37
CA GLN A 693 -16.46 -46.56 3.35
C GLN A 693 -17.94 -46.37 3.70
N LYS A 694 -18.29 -45.36 4.48
CA LYS A 694 -19.69 -45.05 4.75
C LYS A 694 -20.22 -44.17 3.63
N LEU A 695 -21.32 -44.61 3.02
CA LEU A 695 -21.95 -43.91 1.93
C LEU A 695 -23.11 -43.07 2.44
N PHE A 696 -23.26 -41.87 1.89
CA PHE A 696 -24.32 -40.92 2.22
C PHE A 696 -24.98 -40.38 0.96
N ARG A 697 -26.30 -40.35 0.94
CA ARG A 697 -27.09 -39.77 -0.14
C ARG A 697 -27.47 -38.33 0.20
N SER A 698 -27.10 -37.38 -0.64
CA SER A 698 -27.43 -35.97 -0.42
C SER A 698 -28.92 -35.68 -0.62
N ARG A 699 -29.47 -34.76 0.17
CA ARG A 699 -30.87 -34.29 0.10
C ARG A 699 -30.98 -32.86 -0.44
N PHE A 700 -29.87 -32.20 -0.73
CA PHE A 700 -29.84 -30.78 -1.09
C PHE A 700 -28.91 -30.52 -2.28
N SER A 701 -28.91 -29.28 -2.78
CA SER A 701 -28.07 -28.82 -3.88
C SER A 701 -27.14 -27.71 -3.42
N GLY A 702 -25.90 -27.67 -3.91
CA GLY A 702 -24.90 -26.62 -3.62
C GLY A 702 -23.73 -27.09 -2.75
N PHE A 703 -22.83 -26.18 -2.32
CA PHE A 703 -21.74 -26.55 -1.42
C PHE A 703 -22.23 -26.69 0.02
N ALA A 704 -21.68 -27.66 0.75
CA ALA A 704 -22.07 -27.91 2.14
C ALA A 704 -21.82 -26.69 3.04
N GLN A 705 -20.72 -25.95 2.80
CA GLN A 705 -20.37 -24.74 3.56
C GLN A 705 -21.40 -23.62 3.37
N ASP A 706 -21.96 -23.47 2.17
CA ASP A 706 -22.89 -22.38 1.84
C ASP A 706 -24.29 -22.67 2.39
N ALA A 707 -24.68 -23.95 2.45
CA ALA A 707 -25.95 -24.40 3.01
C ALA A 707 -25.90 -24.59 4.54
N GLY A 708 -24.73 -24.41 5.18
CA GLY A 708 -24.53 -24.76 6.60
C GLY A 708 -24.72 -26.27 6.87
N ALA A 709 -24.55 -27.11 5.85
CA ALA A 709 -24.78 -28.54 5.92
C ALA A 709 -23.62 -29.24 6.65
N ILE A 710 -23.93 -29.85 7.80
CA ILE A 710 -22.96 -30.62 8.58
C ILE A 710 -22.95 -32.06 8.08
N TYR A 711 -21.78 -32.55 7.71
CA TYR A 711 -21.59 -33.93 7.28
C TYR A 711 -21.71 -34.89 8.49
N PRO A 712 -22.50 -35.99 8.42
CA PRO A 712 -22.63 -36.93 9.53
C PRO A 712 -21.30 -37.58 9.92
N SER A 713 -21.18 -38.03 11.18
CA SER A 713 -19.95 -38.66 11.71
C SER A 713 -20.12 -40.15 12.02
N GLY A 714 -21.36 -40.61 12.19
CA GLY A 714 -21.73 -42.00 12.43
C GLY A 714 -22.67 -42.57 11.36
N GLU A 715 -23.55 -43.48 11.75
CA GLU A 715 -24.53 -44.16 10.88
C GLU A 715 -25.88 -43.42 10.85
N GLU A 716 -25.91 -42.18 11.32
CA GLU A 716 -27.09 -41.33 11.37
C GLU A 716 -27.34 -40.58 10.05
N SER A 717 -28.63 -40.48 9.69
CA SER A 717 -29.09 -39.52 8.68
C SER A 717 -29.40 -38.19 9.36
N ASN A 718 -29.24 -37.07 8.64
CA ASN A 718 -29.64 -35.75 9.08
C ASN A 718 -30.47 -35.03 8.00
N ASP A 719 -30.69 -33.72 8.18
CA ASP A 719 -31.51 -32.91 7.26
C ASP A 719 -30.89 -32.79 5.86
N PHE A 720 -29.56 -32.96 5.74
CA PHE A 720 -28.81 -32.75 4.50
C PHE A 720 -28.34 -34.06 3.84
N TYR A 721 -28.09 -35.11 4.63
CA TYR A 721 -27.50 -36.38 4.18
C TYR A 721 -28.23 -37.57 4.79
N GLU A 722 -28.51 -38.57 3.97
CA GLU A 722 -29.11 -39.84 4.36
C GLU A 722 -28.08 -40.96 4.34
N TYR A 723 -27.96 -41.70 5.44
CA TYR A 723 -27.02 -42.82 5.53
C TYR A 723 -27.43 -43.95 4.57
N ALA A 724 -26.53 -44.30 3.67
CA ALA A 724 -26.73 -45.24 2.58
C ALA A 724 -26.01 -46.59 2.81
N GLY A 725 -25.43 -46.83 3.98
CA GLY A 725 -24.73 -48.09 4.32
C GLY A 725 -23.24 -48.09 3.97
N GLU A 726 -22.59 -49.24 4.15
CA GLU A 726 -21.16 -49.42 3.85
C GLU A 726 -20.93 -50.03 2.46
N HIS A 727 -21.94 -50.72 1.92
CA HIS A 727 -21.84 -51.40 0.62
C HIS A 727 -22.54 -50.56 -0.45
N ALA A 728 -21.90 -50.44 -1.61
CA ALA A 728 -22.39 -49.64 -2.73
C ALA A 728 -23.72 -50.15 -3.32
N GLY A 729 -24.08 -51.42 -3.11
CA GLY A 729 -25.29 -51.98 -3.70
C GLY A 729 -25.12 -52.22 -5.19
N THR A 730 -23.92 -52.68 -5.56
CA THR A 730 -23.55 -53.05 -6.93
C THR A 730 -23.34 -54.56 -6.99
N PHE A 731 -23.18 -55.15 -8.16
CA PHE A 731 -22.88 -56.59 -8.21
C PHE A 731 -21.49 -56.95 -7.67
N SER A 732 -20.52 -56.02 -7.77
CA SER A 732 -19.17 -56.17 -7.21
C SER A 732 -19.11 -55.92 -5.70
N ASP A 733 -20.02 -55.10 -5.17
CA ASP A 733 -20.14 -54.78 -3.76
C ASP A 733 -21.62 -54.78 -3.33
N PRO A 734 -22.25 -55.98 -3.28
CA PRO A 734 -23.67 -56.12 -3.03
C PRO A 734 -23.99 -55.87 -1.57
N LYS A 735 -25.15 -55.26 -1.32
CA LYS A 735 -25.60 -54.96 0.03
C LYS A 735 -26.02 -56.21 0.81
N PRO A 736 -25.65 -56.32 2.10
CA PRO A 736 -26.22 -57.30 3.02
C PRO A 736 -27.62 -56.86 3.47
N PHE A 737 -28.35 -57.76 4.13
CA PHE A 737 -29.68 -57.46 4.70
C PHE A 737 -29.64 -56.37 5.78
N THR A 738 -28.46 -56.14 6.37
CA THR A 738 -28.23 -55.15 7.43
C THR A 738 -28.08 -53.72 6.92
N ASP A 739 -27.82 -53.54 5.62
CA ASP A 739 -27.57 -52.23 5.03
C ASP A 739 -28.88 -51.55 4.57
N PRO A 740 -29.00 -50.23 4.73
CA PRO A 740 -30.03 -49.46 4.05
C PRO A 740 -29.97 -49.68 2.52
N THR A 741 -31.15 -49.77 1.92
CA THR A 741 -31.32 -49.99 0.49
C THR A 741 -32.14 -48.87 -0.16
N TRP A 742 -32.10 -48.81 -1.48
CA TRP A 742 -32.89 -47.94 -2.34
C TRP A 742 -33.28 -48.70 -3.61
N PRO A 743 -34.30 -48.23 -4.35
CA PRO A 743 -34.68 -48.84 -5.62
C PRO A 743 -33.45 -49.03 -6.52
N ASP A 744 -33.36 -50.20 -7.13
CA ASP A 744 -32.27 -50.63 -8.00
C ASP A 744 -30.96 -51.05 -7.32
N ALA A 745 -30.81 -50.87 -6.01
CA ALA A 745 -29.62 -51.35 -5.30
C ALA A 745 -29.56 -52.89 -5.30
N VAL A 746 -28.38 -53.44 -5.58
CA VAL A 746 -28.10 -54.88 -5.63
C VAL A 746 -27.79 -55.42 -4.24
N HIS A 747 -28.48 -56.49 -3.88
CA HIS A 747 -28.28 -57.26 -2.67
C HIS A 747 -27.86 -58.69 -3.02
N VAL A 748 -27.16 -59.32 -2.07
CA VAL A 748 -26.82 -60.75 -2.15
C VAL A 748 -27.43 -61.49 -0.96
N ALA A 749 -28.05 -62.64 -1.25
CA ALA A 749 -28.65 -63.53 -0.26
C ALA A 749 -28.39 -65.00 -0.60
N THR A 750 -28.50 -65.87 0.39
CA THR A 750 -28.51 -67.33 0.17
C THR A 750 -29.96 -67.80 0.16
N ILE A 751 -30.47 -68.22 -0.99
CA ILE A 751 -31.84 -68.72 -1.19
C ILE A 751 -31.74 -70.14 -1.74
N ASN A 752 -32.39 -71.10 -1.09
CA ASN A 752 -32.31 -72.54 -1.46
C ASN A 752 -30.87 -73.07 -1.59
N GLY A 753 -29.96 -72.59 -0.75
CA GLY A 753 -28.53 -72.96 -0.79
C GLY A 753 -27.73 -72.35 -1.94
N GLN A 754 -28.35 -71.53 -2.79
CA GLN A 754 -27.69 -70.82 -3.89
C GLN A 754 -27.49 -69.34 -3.54
N ARG A 755 -26.36 -68.77 -3.97
CA ARG A 755 -26.12 -67.32 -3.86
C ARG A 755 -26.95 -66.61 -4.92
N ALA A 756 -27.98 -65.89 -4.48
CA ALA A 756 -28.92 -65.15 -5.30
C ALA A 756 -28.62 -63.65 -5.24
N PHE A 757 -28.62 -63.01 -6.41
CA PHE A 757 -28.57 -61.56 -6.53
C PHE A 757 -30.00 -61.01 -6.69
N LEU A 758 -30.29 -59.99 -5.90
CA LEU A 758 -31.60 -59.35 -5.81
C LEU A 758 -31.44 -57.85 -6.09
N LYS A 759 -32.38 -57.27 -6.82
CA LYS A 759 -32.51 -55.81 -6.95
C LYS A 759 -33.56 -55.32 -5.97
N SER A 760 -33.28 -54.30 -5.18
CA SER A 760 -34.28 -53.70 -4.30
C SER A 760 -35.31 -52.90 -5.09
N LYS A 761 -36.57 -52.95 -4.67
CA LYS A 761 -37.66 -52.09 -5.16
C LYS A 761 -38.10 -51.07 -4.10
N MET A 762 -37.39 -51.01 -2.98
CA MET A 762 -37.78 -50.25 -1.80
C MET A 762 -36.64 -49.36 -1.30
N THR A 763 -37.00 -48.34 -0.52
CA THR A 763 -36.05 -47.48 0.20
C THR A 763 -36.14 -47.77 1.69
N GLY A 764 -35.00 -47.81 2.38
CA GLY A 764 -34.90 -48.00 3.83
C GLY A 764 -34.15 -49.28 4.21
N LYS A 765 -34.11 -49.60 5.51
CA LYS A 765 -33.43 -50.80 6.00
C LYS A 765 -34.32 -52.03 5.84
N PRO A 766 -33.85 -53.12 5.19
CA PRO A 766 -34.60 -54.37 5.13
C PRO A 766 -35.00 -54.86 6.52
N SER A 767 -36.22 -55.38 6.64
CA SER A 767 -36.79 -55.83 7.91
C SER A 767 -37.64 -57.09 7.73
N SER A 768 -38.17 -57.63 8.82
CA SER A 768 -39.12 -58.75 8.78
C SER A 768 -40.41 -58.44 8.00
N GLN A 769 -40.73 -57.16 7.76
CA GLN A 769 -41.87 -56.75 6.93
C GLN A 769 -41.54 -56.74 5.43
N THR A 770 -40.25 -56.70 5.09
CA THR A 770 -39.73 -56.67 3.71
C THR A 770 -38.64 -57.73 3.52
N PRO A 771 -38.92 -59.00 3.86
CA PRO A 771 -37.90 -60.05 3.87
C PRO A 771 -37.38 -60.32 2.47
N TYR A 772 -36.16 -60.86 2.37
CA TYR A 772 -35.71 -61.44 1.10
C TYR A 772 -36.67 -62.56 0.67
N PRO A 773 -36.78 -62.83 -0.65
CA PRO A 773 -37.59 -63.93 -1.15
C PRO A 773 -37.15 -65.28 -0.55
N GLU A 774 -38.11 -66.13 -0.17
CA GLU A 774 -37.82 -67.51 0.29
C GLU A 774 -37.54 -68.45 -0.89
N GLU A 775 -38.05 -68.12 -2.08
CA GLU A 775 -37.85 -68.84 -3.33
C GLU A 775 -37.14 -67.95 -4.35
N LEU A 776 -36.55 -68.53 -5.40
CA LEU A 776 -35.87 -67.81 -6.49
C LEU A 776 -36.86 -67.09 -7.42
N ALA A 777 -37.62 -66.16 -6.86
CA ALA A 777 -38.65 -65.39 -7.54
C ALA A 777 -38.66 -63.94 -7.05
N SER A 778 -39.13 -63.04 -7.91
CA SER A 778 -39.34 -61.64 -7.53
C SER A 778 -40.54 -61.52 -6.59
N THR A 779 -40.46 -60.60 -5.63
CA THR A 779 -41.53 -60.18 -4.74
C THR A 779 -41.87 -58.71 -4.97
N ASP A 780 -42.78 -58.17 -4.16
CA ASP A 780 -43.14 -56.74 -4.18
C ASP A 780 -41.95 -55.84 -3.78
N PHE A 781 -41.01 -56.36 -2.99
CA PHE A 781 -39.87 -55.61 -2.45
C PHE A 781 -38.54 -55.91 -3.16
N TRP A 782 -38.42 -57.08 -3.79
CA TRP A 782 -37.17 -57.57 -4.36
C TRP A 782 -37.39 -58.11 -5.76
N GLU A 783 -36.58 -57.70 -6.72
CA GLU A 783 -36.47 -58.33 -8.04
C GLU A 783 -35.41 -59.42 -7.99
N PHE A 784 -35.80 -60.67 -8.25
CA PHE A 784 -34.82 -61.74 -8.41
C PHE A 784 -34.12 -61.59 -9.76
N MET A 785 -32.79 -61.52 -9.75
CA MET A 785 -32.00 -61.32 -10.96
C MET A 785 -31.45 -62.64 -11.48
N PHE A 786 -30.62 -63.32 -10.67
CA PHE A 786 -30.00 -64.60 -11.00
C PHE A 786 -29.30 -65.24 -9.79
N THR A 787 -28.86 -66.49 -9.94
CA THR A 787 -27.94 -67.15 -9.01
C THR A 787 -26.55 -67.32 -9.60
N SER A 788 -25.53 -67.36 -8.74
CA SER A 788 -24.13 -67.54 -9.14
C SER A 788 -23.38 -68.39 -8.15
N ASP A 789 -22.70 -69.44 -8.61
CA ASP A 789 -21.87 -70.29 -7.74
C ASP A 789 -20.58 -69.58 -7.27
N GLN A 790 -20.15 -68.54 -8.00
CA GLN A 790 -18.88 -67.83 -7.81
C GLN A 790 -19.10 -66.34 -7.55
N ALA A 791 -18.26 -65.73 -6.72
CA ALA A 791 -18.33 -64.32 -6.33
C ALA A 791 -17.89 -63.33 -7.41
N GLY A 792 -17.11 -63.77 -8.41
CA GLY A 792 -16.56 -62.87 -9.42
C GLY A 792 -15.58 -61.84 -8.86
N THR A 793 -14.90 -62.19 -7.77
CA THR A 793 -13.83 -61.39 -7.16
C THR A 793 -12.47 -61.99 -7.51
N TYR A 794 -11.36 -61.31 -7.19
CA TYR A 794 -10.02 -61.88 -7.39
C TYR A 794 -9.79 -63.15 -6.56
N ALA A 795 -10.45 -63.27 -5.39
CA ALA A 795 -10.33 -64.41 -4.50
C ALA A 795 -11.25 -65.59 -4.89
N ASP A 796 -12.32 -65.33 -5.64
CA ASP A 796 -13.27 -66.33 -6.12
C ASP A 796 -13.76 -65.93 -7.53
N PRO A 797 -12.90 -66.08 -8.56
CA PRO A 797 -13.18 -65.65 -9.91
C PRO A 797 -14.21 -66.57 -10.59
N LYS A 798 -14.97 -66.01 -11.52
CA LYS A 798 -15.96 -66.76 -12.31
C LYS A 798 -15.29 -67.61 -13.39
N THR A 799 -15.88 -68.76 -13.65
CA THR A 799 -15.59 -69.50 -14.90
C THR A 799 -16.18 -68.76 -16.10
N LEU A 800 -15.61 -68.98 -17.29
CA LEU A 800 -16.11 -68.40 -18.55
C LEU A 800 -17.50 -68.91 -18.97
N SER A 801 -18.04 -69.89 -18.23
CA SER A 801 -19.39 -70.44 -18.42
C SER A 801 -20.31 -69.97 -17.30
N GLY A 802 -21.51 -69.49 -17.66
CA GLY A 802 -22.54 -69.07 -16.70
C GLY A 802 -22.91 -67.59 -16.82
N GLN A 803 -23.84 -67.14 -15.98
CA GLN A 803 -24.29 -65.74 -15.95
C GLN A 803 -23.25 -64.85 -15.29
N THR A 804 -23.03 -63.67 -15.86
CA THR A 804 -21.99 -62.73 -15.43
C THR A 804 -22.44 -61.27 -15.53
N TRP A 805 -21.74 -60.38 -14.84
CA TRP A 805 -22.04 -58.96 -14.71
C TRP A 805 -20.82 -58.09 -15.02
N VAL A 806 -21.06 -56.82 -15.31
CA VAL A 806 -19.99 -55.84 -15.53
C VAL A 806 -19.17 -55.70 -14.25
N GLY A 807 -17.84 -55.82 -14.36
CA GLY A 807 -16.92 -55.80 -13.22
C GLY A 807 -16.58 -57.17 -12.63
N ALA A 808 -17.27 -58.25 -13.01
CA ALA A 808 -16.93 -59.59 -12.54
C ALA A 808 -15.57 -60.08 -13.07
N ILE A 809 -14.74 -60.63 -12.19
CA ILE A 809 -13.44 -61.21 -12.52
C ILE A 809 -13.62 -62.67 -12.95
N HIS A 810 -13.05 -63.03 -14.09
CA HIS A 810 -13.08 -64.39 -14.63
C HIS A 810 -11.68 -64.98 -14.70
N GLU A 811 -11.57 -66.27 -14.38
CA GLU A 811 -10.35 -67.03 -14.60
C GLU A 811 -10.37 -67.70 -15.98
N TYR A 812 -9.30 -67.48 -16.74
CA TYR A 812 -9.02 -68.10 -18.03
C TYR A 812 -7.79 -69.00 -17.88
N SER A 813 -7.96 -70.31 -18.05
CA SER A 813 -6.85 -71.28 -18.12
C SER A 813 -6.55 -71.62 -19.58
N SER A 814 -5.33 -71.29 -20.03
CA SER A 814 -4.86 -71.72 -21.35
C SER A 814 -4.32 -73.16 -21.28
N GLN A 815 -4.37 -73.90 -22.40
CA GLN A 815 -3.84 -75.28 -22.50
C GLN A 815 -2.34 -75.42 -22.15
N ALA A 816 -1.63 -74.31 -21.93
CA ALA A 816 -0.23 -74.27 -21.51
C ALA A 816 -0.03 -74.17 -19.97
N GLY A 817 -1.09 -74.24 -19.17
CA GLY A 817 -0.98 -74.23 -17.69
C GLY A 817 -0.77 -72.85 -17.06
N VAL A 818 -1.01 -71.77 -17.81
CA VAL A 818 -0.98 -70.39 -17.29
C VAL A 818 -2.41 -69.90 -17.09
N SER A 819 -2.76 -69.57 -15.83
CA SER A 819 -4.01 -68.92 -15.44
C SER A 819 -3.91 -67.40 -15.61
N PHE A 820 -4.91 -66.79 -16.24
CA PHE A 820 -5.06 -65.34 -16.39
C PHE A 820 -6.39 -64.90 -15.78
N THR A 821 -6.44 -63.71 -15.18
CA THR A 821 -7.69 -63.09 -14.72
C THR A 821 -8.11 -61.96 -15.66
N SER A 822 -9.42 -61.83 -15.90
CA SER A 822 -9.97 -60.81 -16.80
C SER A 822 -11.24 -60.19 -16.23
N LEU A 823 -11.43 -58.89 -16.46
CA LEU A 823 -12.61 -58.14 -16.02
C LEU A 823 -13.70 -58.17 -17.10
N SER A 824 -14.94 -58.49 -16.74
CA SER A 824 -16.07 -58.43 -17.67
C SER A 824 -16.52 -56.99 -17.92
N SER A 825 -16.77 -56.65 -19.19
CA SER A 825 -17.28 -55.35 -19.65
C SER A 825 -18.73 -55.38 -20.14
N ARG A 826 -19.42 -56.53 -20.06
CA ARG A 826 -20.83 -56.70 -20.46
C ARG A 826 -21.57 -57.65 -19.53
N GLU A 827 -22.84 -57.38 -19.29
CA GLU A 827 -23.78 -58.32 -18.65
C GLU A 827 -24.25 -59.34 -19.69
N THR A 828 -24.11 -60.64 -19.42
CA THR A 828 -24.63 -61.69 -20.31
C THR A 828 -25.46 -62.71 -19.54
N ARG A 829 -26.73 -62.84 -19.92
CA ARG A 829 -27.71 -63.77 -19.33
C ARG A 829 -27.81 -65.12 -20.07
N SER A 830 -26.93 -65.38 -21.03
CA SER A 830 -26.98 -66.54 -21.94
C SER A 830 -25.89 -67.57 -21.60
N PRO A 831 -26.15 -68.90 -21.68
CA PRO A 831 -25.20 -69.95 -21.32
C PRO A 831 -24.05 -70.16 -22.33
N THR A 832 -23.93 -69.33 -23.36
CA THR A 832 -22.86 -69.45 -24.37
C THR A 832 -22.33 -68.06 -24.72
N ILE A 833 -21.08 -67.77 -24.33
CA ILE A 833 -20.40 -66.51 -24.63
C ILE A 833 -19.77 -66.61 -26.02
N GLY A 834 -20.33 -65.91 -27.00
CA GLY A 834 -19.65 -65.62 -28.28
C GLY A 834 -18.53 -64.61 -28.05
N LEU A 835 -17.37 -64.83 -28.68
CA LEU A 835 -16.11 -64.09 -28.52
C LEU A 835 -16.28 -62.62 -28.08
N CYS A 836 -16.01 -62.36 -26.79
CA CYS A 836 -15.93 -61.02 -26.23
C CYS A 836 -14.48 -60.51 -26.35
N ARG A 837 -14.26 -59.24 -26.75
CA ARG A 837 -12.92 -58.63 -26.78
C ARG A 837 -12.41 -58.45 -25.35
N LEU A 838 -11.55 -59.35 -24.90
CA LEU A 838 -10.88 -59.32 -23.60
C LEU A 838 -9.68 -58.35 -23.63
N ARG A 839 -9.61 -57.41 -22.68
CA ARG A 839 -8.36 -56.70 -22.32
C ARG A 839 -7.67 -57.54 -21.24
N ALA A 840 -6.52 -58.13 -21.55
CA ALA A 840 -5.70 -58.83 -20.58
C ALA A 840 -4.78 -57.83 -19.87
N THR A 841 -4.80 -57.83 -18.53
CA THR A 841 -3.85 -57.07 -17.71
C THR A 841 -2.79 -58.05 -17.19
N LEU A 842 -1.53 -57.88 -17.60
CA LEU A 842 -0.42 -58.67 -17.07
C LEU A 842 -0.04 -58.13 -15.68
N SER A 843 -0.26 -58.92 -14.62
CA SER A 843 0.37 -58.68 -13.33
C SER A 843 1.54 -59.65 -13.18
N ILE A 844 2.77 -59.13 -13.30
CA ILE A 844 3.99 -59.86 -12.90
C ILE A 844 4.36 -59.31 -11.52
N GLY A 845 4.01 -60.06 -10.47
CA GLY A 845 4.48 -59.81 -9.10
C GLY A 845 5.53 -60.84 -8.70
N LYS A 846 6.71 -60.36 -8.31
CA LYS A 846 7.59 -61.05 -7.37
C LYS A 846 7.28 -60.56 -5.97
#